data_AF-A0A0F7JTA3-F1
#
_entry.id   AF-A0A0F7JTA3-F1
#
_cell.length_a   1.000
_cell.length_b   1.000
_cell.length_c   1.000
_cell.angle_alpha   90.00
_cell.angle_beta   90.00
_cell.angle_gamma   90.00
#
_symmetry.space_group_name_H-M   'P 1'
#
loop_
_entity.id
_entity.type
_entity.pdbx_description
1 polymer ?
#
loop_
_entity_poly.entity_id
_entity_poly.type
_entity_poly.pdbx_seq_one_letter_code
_entity_poly.pdbx_strand_id
1 'polypeptide(L)'
;MGKTVFGRKDGLKFSSVLGKIVSHGLPVLLICSLLAVSQLVTAAELNLPAPIRGKNLDDCAEKLKKQSGGWCEIRVNDKHPSISSVWPEKLDKRIRMRTGGKSILTAWNSAAFDEENLYLYFFGGGHADYGGNEVYRFDLKQGKWKRLTDPSPLNQLYVLLDAKARKNKPWRRLCWMPDPDKVPGSSHTYDGLIFSKKTRTMFLYTYGAANGSCLEDKENKYENDPLVRGSRRVGFGWYEFNPSETDERHGLAPLTWRKVFSYEQLKQKNVHQSYPVSAELKDGSILFGSKNRTVVYDPLNGDINSAKSLTGQADWGDGLKAYDEKRNQIWSIQRKSLLQFDASTGRLINTYKQIIPHGKSIAINRDGELVSWDGRWNIFMFNPDAEIPGWRHYNWMKQGPQQGDARVYGKWVYLKNYDLYAGISSHVTGVWIYKHPKHMKPVNYAPHNLGELVKKTVTGGVLKVPAGIYGQGLFINRSMTVDLKGVSIRGVAKRKGIVNVSCNGCQVKIVNLNADGIAADCLGGNCAGIKAEGKKFNLTVENSTINNTVIGIITDNRGGVIELNNVLIQNSGLNDRSRTLGHGFYAGDIDKVVMKNSIVRRSFGKGHLFKSRAAETEIVNSVIAGLDGRHSRLIDFPCGGHLSVHESVLQQGEMTDNIDLISVGTEAKNCGGSVRPSNVSITNNWIIFDRDESKDEPAFNYGFNRFFTWRAPIEKIVVTGNRIVESTGRFQFDGEDHVPDLSDGNRFYSSRKAAGLGPNQLPDRPSR
;
A
#
# COMPACT_ATOMS: atom_id res chain seq x y z
N MET A 1 -13.27 -13.87 -61.96
CA MET A 1 -13.23 -14.52 -63.30
C MET A 1 -11.80 -14.93 -63.59
N GLY A 2 -11.58 -16.20 -64.00
CA GLY A 2 -10.31 -16.80 -64.54
C GLY A 2 -9.14 -16.92 -63.55
N LYS A 3 -8.66 -18.06 -63.02
CA LYS A 3 -8.19 -19.38 -63.55
C LYS A 3 -7.00 -19.33 -64.54
N THR A 4 -5.82 -19.75 -64.06
CA THR A 4 -4.77 -20.63 -64.69
C THR A 4 -3.58 -20.68 -63.70
N VAL A 5 -3.05 -21.78 -63.13
CA VAL A 5 -2.82 -23.21 -63.42
C VAL A 5 -1.40 -23.51 -64.00
N PHE A 6 -0.73 -24.48 -63.33
CA PHE A 6 0.33 -25.45 -63.72
C PHE A 6 1.83 -25.18 -63.45
N GLY A 7 2.46 -26.18 -62.81
CA GLY A 7 3.91 -26.40 -62.74
C GLY A 7 4.35 -27.50 -61.76
N ARG A 8 4.31 -28.77 -62.18
CA ARG A 8 4.91 -30.01 -61.59
C ARG A 8 6.47 -29.98 -61.76
N LYS A 9 7.36 -30.83 -61.22
CA LYS A 9 7.42 -32.11 -60.47
C LYS A 9 8.91 -32.39 -60.08
N ASP A 10 9.13 -33.53 -59.41
CA ASP A 10 10.38 -34.32 -59.21
C ASP A 10 11.03 -34.14 -57.83
N GLY A 11 11.37 -35.16 -57.03
CA GLY A 11 11.37 -36.63 -57.15
C GLY A 11 12.50 -37.17 -56.23
N LEU A 12 12.23 -38.00 -55.21
CA LEU A 12 12.75 -39.38 -54.97
C LEU A 12 12.98 -39.57 -53.44
N LYS A 13 13.19 -40.76 -52.85
CA LYS A 13 12.43 -42.03 -52.71
C LYS A 13 13.20 -42.90 -51.67
N PHE A 14 12.50 -43.77 -50.91
CA PHE A 14 13.00 -44.91 -50.08
C PHE A 14 13.71 -44.59 -48.74
N SER A 15 13.60 -45.35 -47.63
CA SER A 15 13.16 -46.74 -47.40
C SER A 15 12.64 -46.97 -45.97
N SER A 16 11.73 -47.93 -45.83
CA SER A 16 11.17 -48.53 -44.61
C SER A 16 12.07 -49.60 -43.97
N VAL A 17 12.01 -49.76 -42.64
CA VAL A 17 12.18 -51.07 -41.96
C VAL A 17 11.15 -51.18 -40.82
N LEU A 18 10.38 -52.27 -40.87
CA LEU A 18 9.41 -52.73 -39.87
C LEU A 18 10.10 -53.57 -38.78
N GLY A 19 9.58 -53.50 -37.55
CA GLY A 19 9.76 -54.52 -36.51
C GLY A 19 8.54 -54.54 -35.57
N LYS A 20 7.78 -55.64 -35.59
CA LYS A 20 6.58 -55.94 -34.77
C LYS A 20 6.97 -56.52 -33.39
N ILE A 21 6.11 -56.33 -32.37
CA ILE A 21 5.65 -57.26 -31.29
C ILE A 21 4.61 -56.44 -30.47
N VAL A 22 3.29 -56.59 -30.63
CA VAL A 22 2.30 -57.55 -30.05
C VAL A 22 1.99 -57.37 -28.54
N SER A 23 0.73 -56.95 -28.31
CA SER A 23 -0.24 -57.21 -27.22
C SER A 23 -0.05 -56.71 -25.77
N HIS A 24 -0.95 -55.83 -25.30
CA HIS A 24 -2.12 -56.14 -24.46
C HIS A 24 -2.89 -54.85 -24.12
N GLY A 25 -4.21 -54.94 -24.02
CA GLY A 25 -5.12 -53.79 -23.97
C GLY A 25 -5.51 -53.26 -22.58
N LEU A 26 -6.51 -52.37 -22.64
CA LEU A 26 -7.31 -51.68 -21.62
C LEU A 26 -6.93 -50.23 -21.21
N PRO A 27 -7.95 -49.39 -20.93
CA PRO A 27 -7.95 -47.98 -21.29
C PRO A 27 -7.43 -47.09 -20.15
N VAL A 28 -6.60 -46.11 -20.50
CA VAL A 28 -6.18 -45.08 -19.54
C VAL A 28 -7.26 -44.00 -19.47
N LEU A 29 -7.93 -43.97 -18.32
CA LEU A 29 -8.78 -42.88 -17.85
C LEU A 29 -8.05 -41.54 -17.96
N LEU A 30 -8.76 -40.55 -18.52
CA LEU A 30 -8.58 -39.13 -18.19
C LEU A 30 -8.54 -38.98 -16.66
N ILE A 31 -7.44 -38.48 -16.11
CA ILE A 31 -7.36 -37.49 -15.01
C ILE A 31 -5.89 -37.02 -15.02
N CYS A 32 -5.64 -35.86 -15.63
CA CYS A 32 -4.46 -35.04 -15.29
C CYS A 32 -4.65 -33.65 -15.90
N SER A 33 -5.54 -32.85 -15.33
CA SER A 33 -5.71 -31.45 -15.73
C SER A 33 -6.19 -30.60 -14.57
N LEU A 34 -5.31 -30.42 -13.57
CA LEU A 34 -5.44 -29.42 -12.51
C LEU A 34 -4.05 -29.07 -11.97
N LEU A 35 -3.16 -28.53 -12.81
CA LEU A 35 -1.92 -27.87 -12.35
C LEU A 35 -1.23 -26.99 -13.42
N ALA A 36 -1.97 -26.52 -14.43
CA ALA A 36 -1.43 -25.65 -15.48
C ALA A 36 -2.21 -24.34 -15.61
N VAL A 37 -2.38 -23.60 -14.50
CA VAL A 37 -2.81 -22.19 -14.56
C VAL A 37 -2.05 -21.39 -13.50
N SER A 38 -0.76 -21.15 -13.74
CA SER A 38 0.01 -20.11 -13.04
C SER A 38 1.18 -19.57 -13.87
N GLN A 39 1.11 -19.66 -15.20
CA GLN A 39 2.14 -19.09 -16.09
C GLN A 39 1.59 -17.94 -16.92
N LEU A 40 1.35 -16.82 -16.26
CA LEU A 40 1.48 -15.49 -16.88
C LEU A 40 2.32 -14.61 -15.95
N VAL A 41 3.46 -15.16 -15.52
CA VAL A 41 4.64 -14.39 -15.15
C VAL A 41 5.60 -14.67 -16.29
N THR A 42 5.90 -13.67 -17.10
CA THR A 42 6.83 -13.89 -18.21
C THR A 42 8.20 -14.26 -17.62
N ALA A 43 8.96 -15.16 -18.25
CA ALA A 43 10.30 -15.54 -17.78
C ALA A 43 11.26 -14.33 -17.59
N ALA A 44 10.93 -13.18 -18.18
CA ALA A 44 11.63 -11.91 -18.00
C ALA A 44 11.38 -11.23 -16.63
N GLU A 45 10.22 -11.45 -15.99
CA GLU A 45 9.91 -10.90 -14.65
C GLU A 45 10.66 -11.63 -13.52
N LEU A 46 11.21 -12.82 -13.77
CA LEU A 46 11.95 -13.63 -12.79
C LEU A 46 13.45 -13.28 -12.63
N ASN A 47 14.01 -12.42 -13.50
CA ASN A 47 15.46 -12.11 -13.51
C ASN A 47 15.80 -10.66 -13.13
N LEU A 48 14.88 -9.94 -12.47
CA LEU A 48 15.17 -8.59 -11.99
C LEU A 48 16.17 -8.63 -10.83
N PRO A 49 17.25 -7.84 -10.87
CA PRO A 49 18.30 -7.94 -9.87
C PRO A 49 17.87 -7.28 -8.55
N ALA A 50 18.24 -7.90 -7.44
CA ALA A 50 17.88 -7.44 -6.10
C ALA A 50 18.42 -6.03 -5.79
N PRO A 51 17.76 -5.27 -4.90
CA PRO A 51 18.30 -4.00 -4.41
C PRO A 51 19.61 -4.24 -3.67
N ILE A 52 20.61 -3.42 -3.96
CA ILE A 52 21.95 -3.46 -3.37
C ILE A 52 22.15 -2.29 -2.39
N ARG A 53 23.23 -2.32 -1.61
CA ARG A 53 23.62 -1.24 -0.70
C ARG A 53 24.89 -0.54 -1.15
N GLY A 54 24.95 0.78 -0.98
CA GLY A 54 26.13 1.59 -1.27
C GLY A 54 26.46 2.54 -0.11
N LYS A 55 27.74 2.95 -0.05
CA LYS A 55 28.23 3.93 0.94
C LYS A 55 27.83 5.36 0.59
N ASN A 56 27.81 5.67 -0.70
CA ASN A 56 27.51 6.98 -1.26
C ASN A 56 27.09 6.85 -2.74
N LEU A 57 26.91 7.98 -3.43
CA LEU A 57 26.50 8.01 -4.82
C LEU A 57 27.49 7.30 -5.76
N ASP A 58 28.80 7.52 -5.60
CA ASP A 58 29.82 6.96 -6.49
C ASP A 58 29.89 5.42 -6.37
N ASP A 59 29.86 4.90 -5.14
CA ASP A 59 29.80 3.45 -4.89
C ASP A 59 28.51 2.83 -5.45
N CYS A 60 27.36 3.50 -5.27
CA CYS A 60 26.11 3.06 -5.89
C CYS A 60 26.19 3.09 -7.42
N ALA A 61 26.77 4.13 -8.01
CA ALA A 61 26.91 4.25 -9.47
C ALA A 61 27.75 3.11 -10.05
N GLU A 62 28.87 2.78 -9.41
CA GLU A 62 29.74 1.67 -9.83
C GLU A 62 29.02 0.33 -9.76
N LYS A 63 28.34 0.04 -8.63
CA LYS A 63 27.62 -1.22 -8.46
C LYS A 63 26.42 -1.35 -9.41
N LEU A 64 25.64 -0.29 -9.59
CA LEU A 64 24.52 -0.27 -10.53
C LEU A 64 24.97 -0.43 -11.99
N LYS A 65 26.15 0.09 -12.34
CA LYS A 65 26.76 -0.16 -13.64
C LYS A 65 27.08 -1.65 -13.83
N LYS A 66 27.67 -2.31 -12.83
CA LYS A 66 27.95 -3.75 -12.86
C LYS A 66 26.67 -4.59 -12.95
N GLN A 67 25.60 -4.15 -12.31
CA GLN A 67 24.29 -4.81 -12.32
C GLN A 67 23.44 -4.50 -13.58
N SER A 68 23.93 -3.65 -14.48
CA SER A 68 23.19 -3.17 -15.66
C SER A 68 21.85 -2.49 -15.34
N GLY A 69 21.75 -1.86 -14.16
CA GLY A 69 20.55 -1.21 -13.65
C GLY A 69 20.08 -1.76 -12.31
N GLY A 70 19.04 -1.15 -11.75
CA GLY A 70 18.48 -1.55 -10.45
C GLY A 70 18.44 -0.43 -9.44
N TRP A 71 18.38 -0.85 -8.18
CA TRP A 71 18.21 0.01 -7.01
C TRP A 71 19.39 -0.15 -6.07
N CYS A 72 19.94 0.97 -5.61
CA CYS A 72 20.99 1.01 -4.60
C CYS A 72 20.56 1.89 -3.43
N GLU A 73 20.56 1.35 -2.22
CA GLU A 73 20.23 2.09 -0.99
C GLU A 73 21.51 2.63 -0.34
N ILE A 74 21.59 3.95 -0.17
CA ILE A 74 22.56 4.61 0.70
C ILE A 74 21.94 4.69 2.10
N ARG A 75 22.35 3.74 2.95
CA ARG A 75 21.83 3.54 4.31
C ARG A 75 22.89 3.93 5.33
N VAL A 76 22.49 4.69 6.36
CA VAL A 76 23.40 5.05 7.47
C VAL A 76 23.71 3.82 8.35
N ASN A 77 22.68 3.20 8.93
CA ASN A 77 22.76 1.93 9.65
C ASN A 77 21.37 1.27 9.75
N ASP A 78 21.28 0.04 10.25
CA ASP A 78 20.00 -0.70 10.29
C ASP A 78 19.00 -0.17 11.34
N LYS A 79 19.47 0.51 12.40
CA LYS A 79 18.61 1.09 13.44
C LYS A 79 18.00 2.43 13.01
N HIS A 80 18.79 3.24 12.32
CA HIS A 80 18.47 4.58 11.85
C HIS A 80 18.92 4.74 10.39
N PRO A 81 18.19 4.14 9.43
CA PRO A 81 18.63 4.06 8.03
C PRO A 81 18.64 5.40 7.30
N SER A 82 17.99 6.42 7.86
CA SER A 82 17.63 7.68 7.20
C SER A 82 17.96 8.91 8.06
N ILE A 83 17.22 10.00 7.84
CA ILE A 83 17.22 11.25 8.64
C ILE A 83 17.08 11.02 10.15
N SER A 84 16.49 9.89 10.56
CA SER A 84 16.34 9.52 11.98
C SER A 84 17.65 9.36 12.72
N SER A 85 18.77 9.23 12.01
CA SER A 85 20.11 9.19 12.58
C SER A 85 20.59 10.54 13.14
N VAL A 86 19.92 11.63 12.78
CA VAL A 86 20.33 13.01 13.16
C VAL A 86 19.17 13.82 13.75
N TRP A 87 18.10 13.15 14.20
CA TRP A 87 17.02 13.85 14.92
C TRP A 87 17.51 14.42 16.25
N PRO A 88 16.87 15.49 16.76
CA PRO A 88 17.12 15.97 18.11
C PRO A 88 16.88 14.87 19.14
N GLU A 89 17.88 14.62 20.01
CA GLU A 89 17.79 13.59 21.04
C GLU A 89 16.73 13.91 22.09
N LYS A 90 16.59 15.19 22.46
CA LYS A 90 15.64 15.68 23.45
C LYS A 90 14.70 16.71 22.81
N LEU A 91 13.42 16.36 22.73
CA LEU A 91 12.38 17.23 22.18
C LEU A 91 11.43 17.69 23.27
N ASP A 92 11.23 19.01 23.35
CA ASP A 92 10.15 19.59 24.15
C ASP A 92 8.78 19.04 23.70
N LYS A 93 7.84 18.87 24.63
CA LYS A 93 6.52 18.31 24.33
C LYS A 93 5.75 19.15 23.31
N ARG A 94 5.91 20.48 23.31
CA ARG A 94 5.29 21.39 22.33
C ARG A 94 5.84 21.15 20.92
N ILE A 95 7.12 20.80 20.80
CA ILE A 95 7.78 20.50 19.52
C ILE A 95 7.43 19.07 19.06
N ARG A 96 7.49 18.09 19.95
CA ARG A 96 7.23 16.68 19.61
C ARG A 96 5.84 16.46 19.01
N MET A 97 4.82 17.14 19.55
CA MET A 97 3.41 16.99 19.13
C MET A 97 2.98 15.50 19.04
N ARG A 98 2.25 15.08 18.00
CA ARG A 98 1.70 13.71 17.91
C ARG A 98 2.73 12.66 17.50
N THR A 99 3.60 12.98 16.56
CA THR A 99 4.36 11.99 15.81
C THR A 99 5.87 12.20 15.89
N GLY A 100 6.35 13.42 16.15
CA GLY A 100 7.77 13.73 16.32
C GLY A 100 8.54 13.77 14.99
N GLY A 101 9.88 13.64 15.07
CA GLY A 101 10.78 13.84 13.93
C GLY A 101 10.49 13.00 12.67
N LYS A 102 9.81 11.84 12.79
CA LYS A 102 9.39 11.07 11.61
C LYS A 102 8.54 11.87 10.62
N SER A 103 7.82 12.87 11.13
CA SER A 103 6.94 13.74 10.35
C SER A 103 7.66 14.74 9.46
N ILE A 104 8.96 14.97 9.69
CA ILE A 104 9.79 15.73 8.73
C ILE A 104 9.67 15.10 7.34
N LEU A 105 9.64 13.77 7.28
CA LEU A 105 9.33 13.02 6.09
C LEU A 105 7.82 12.77 6.02
N THR A 106 7.20 12.03 6.95
CA THR A 106 5.85 11.48 6.73
C THR A 106 4.70 12.50 6.60
N ALA A 107 4.87 13.78 6.96
CA ALA A 107 3.81 14.77 6.99
C ALA A 107 3.81 15.73 5.78
N TRP A 108 3.51 15.19 4.58
CA TRP A 108 3.25 15.97 3.37
C TRP A 108 4.33 17.01 3.01
N ASN A 109 5.62 16.71 3.25
CA ASN A 109 6.73 17.61 2.96
C ASN A 109 7.47 17.27 1.64
N SER A 110 8.28 18.19 1.15
CA SER A 110 9.24 18.03 0.04
C SER A 110 10.69 18.19 0.50
N ALA A 111 11.60 17.98 -0.45
CA ALA A 111 12.99 18.36 -0.38
C ALA A 111 13.30 19.53 -1.33
N ALA A 112 14.50 20.12 -1.19
CA ALA A 112 15.16 20.92 -2.22
C ALA A 112 16.46 20.23 -2.64
N PHE A 113 16.93 20.49 -3.86
CA PHE A 113 18.15 19.88 -4.40
C PHE A 113 19.12 20.93 -4.92
N ASP A 114 20.33 20.92 -4.37
CA ASP A 114 21.48 21.66 -4.88
C ASP A 114 22.27 20.74 -5.80
N GLU A 115 22.15 20.98 -7.11
CA GLU A 115 22.77 20.18 -8.17
C GLU A 115 24.31 20.34 -8.21
N GLU A 116 24.84 21.48 -7.78
CA GLU A 116 26.28 21.75 -7.80
C GLU A 116 27.00 20.90 -6.74
N ASN A 117 26.46 20.90 -5.52
CA ASN A 117 27.05 20.19 -4.38
C ASN A 117 26.50 18.76 -4.20
N LEU A 118 25.42 18.40 -4.89
CA LEU A 118 24.67 17.16 -4.74
C LEU A 118 24.07 17.00 -3.32
N TYR A 119 23.46 18.08 -2.84
CA TYR A 119 22.82 18.13 -1.52
C TYR A 119 21.30 18.08 -1.63
N LEU A 120 20.68 17.20 -0.84
CA LEU A 120 19.24 17.20 -0.60
C LEU A 120 18.95 17.90 0.73
N TYR A 121 18.07 18.87 0.71
CA TYR A 121 17.66 19.61 1.90
C TYR A 121 16.22 19.34 2.29
N PHE A 122 15.95 19.29 3.60
CA PHE A 122 14.64 18.95 4.15
C PHE A 122 14.24 19.91 5.27
N PHE A 123 12.94 20.17 5.35
CA PHE A 123 12.31 20.98 6.38
C PHE A 123 10.86 20.51 6.56
N GLY A 124 10.36 20.53 7.79
CA GLY A 124 8.91 20.46 8.04
C GLY A 124 8.51 19.48 9.13
N GLY A 125 7.23 19.13 9.13
CA GLY A 125 6.60 18.39 10.22
C GLY A 125 5.13 18.73 10.31
N GLY A 126 4.83 20.01 10.45
CA GLY A 126 3.53 20.64 10.16
C GLY A 126 2.29 20.12 10.88
N HIS A 127 1.21 20.90 10.78
CA HIS A 127 -0.10 20.56 11.34
C HIS A 127 -0.01 20.07 12.79
N ALA A 128 -0.62 18.94 13.14
CA ALA A 128 -0.60 18.41 14.49
C ALA A 128 0.53 17.40 14.72
N ASP A 129 1.42 17.23 13.74
CA ASP A 129 2.34 16.11 13.65
C ASP A 129 3.67 16.41 14.32
N TYR A 130 4.30 17.53 13.95
CA TYR A 130 5.59 17.96 14.50
C TYR A 130 5.76 19.49 14.41
N GLY A 131 6.26 20.10 15.48
CA GLY A 131 6.43 21.54 15.63
C GLY A 131 7.83 22.06 15.29
N GLY A 132 8.81 21.18 15.06
CA GLY A 132 10.19 21.56 14.78
C GLY A 132 10.36 22.15 13.38
N ASN A 133 11.27 23.10 13.27
CA ASN A 133 11.59 23.86 12.06
C ASN A 133 13.09 23.75 11.69
N GLU A 134 13.70 22.62 12.02
CA GLU A 134 15.09 22.34 11.67
C GLU A 134 15.27 22.14 10.18
N VAL A 135 16.44 22.53 9.69
CA VAL A 135 16.90 22.22 8.34
C VAL A 135 17.86 21.04 8.40
N TYR A 136 17.62 20.05 7.56
CA TYR A 136 18.50 18.89 7.40
C TYR A 136 19.09 18.86 6.00
N ARG A 137 20.29 18.29 5.90
CA ARG A 137 21.01 18.05 4.65
C ARG A 137 21.38 16.58 4.54
N PHE A 138 21.24 16.02 3.36
CA PHE A 138 21.90 14.77 2.98
C PHE A 138 22.92 15.06 1.88
N ASP A 139 24.15 14.65 2.12
CA ASP A 139 25.26 14.73 1.18
C ASP A 139 25.34 13.43 0.37
N LEU A 140 25.01 13.49 -0.93
CA LEU A 140 25.04 12.31 -1.79
C LEU A 140 26.47 11.79 -2.03
N LYS A 141 27.48 12.66 -2.07
CA LYS A 141 28.88 12.29 -2.30
C LYS A 141 29.47 11.60 -1.07
N GLN A 142 29.08 12.03 0.12
CA GLN A 142 29.56 11.44 1.38
C GLN A 142 28.64 10.34 1.93
N GLY A 143 27.38 10.28 1.51
CA GLY A 143 26.37 9.39 2.05
C GLY A 143 25.96 9.70 3.49
N LYS A 144 26.02 10.99 3.89
CA LYS A 144 25.85 11.42 5.29
C LYS A 144 24.69 12.39 5.47
N TRP A 145 23.95 12.19 6.56
CA TRP A 145 22.98 13.16 7.05
C TRP A 145 23.65 14.17 7.99
N LYS A 146 23.16 15.41 7.94
CA LYS A 146 23.49 16.46 8.91
C LYS A 146 22.25 17.26 9.23
N ARG A 147 22.05 17.56 10.51
CA ARG A 147 21.10 18.56 10.97
C ARG A 147 21.83 19.89 11.04
N LEU A 148 21.40 20.86 10.23
CA LEU A 148 22.06 22.16 10.08
C LEU A 148 21.62 23.15 11.15
N THR A 149 20.37 23.08 11.60
CA THR A 149 19.82 23.95 12.65
C THR A 149 19.12 23.14 13.72
N ASP A 150 19.09 23.66 14.95
CA ASP A 150 18.28 23.13 16.04
C ASP A 150 16.84 23.65 15.97
N PRO A 151 15.86 22.93 16.56
CA PRO A 151 14.49 23.40 16.57
C PRO A 151 14.38 24.71 17.37
N SER A 152 13.71 25.69 16.76
CA SER A 152 13.46 26.97 17.41
C SER A 152 12.49 26.83 18.59
N PRO A 153 12.64 27.64 19.65
CA PRO A 153 11.70 27.63 20.76
C PRO A 153 10.30 28.06 20.29
N LEU A 154 9.27 27.32 20.73
CA LEU A 154 7.87 27.68 20.48
C LEU A 154 7.37 28.62 21.59
N ASN A 155 7.73 29.89 21.46
CA ASN A 155 7.55 30.93 22.49
C ASN A 155 6.59 32.05 22.09
N GLN A 156 5.97 31.98 20.91
CA GLN A 156 4.90 32.88 20.48
C GLN A 156 3.58 32.11 20.33
N LEU A 157 2.46 32.83 20.30
CA LEU A 157 1.12 32.29 20.12
C LEU A 157 0.45 32.89 18.89
N TYR A 158 -0.38 32.11 18.22
CA TYR A 158 -1.33 32.60 17.24
C TYR A 158 -2.73 32.07 17.51
N VAL A 159 -3.75 32.84 17.10
CA VAL A 159 -5.16 32.46 17.18
C VAL A 159 -5.47 31.49 16.04
N LEU A 160 -5.68 30.21 16.38
CA LEU A 160 -6.12 29.19 15.43
C LEU A 160 -7.63 29.27 15.18
N LEU A 161 -8.40 29.42 16.26
CA LEU A 161 -9.85 29.60 16.23
C LEU A 161 -10.23 30.74 17.16
N ASP A 162 -11.07 31.64 16.68
CA ASP A 162 -11.64 32.72 17.48
C ASP A 162 -12.80 32.21 18.36
N ALA A 163 -13.14 32.95 19.41
CA ALA A 163 -14.23 32.64 20.35
C ALA A 163 -15.57 32.47 19.62
N LYS A 164 -15.83 33.26 18.58
CA LYS A 164 -17.07 33.18 17.78
C LYS A 164 -17.11 31.98 16.81
N ALA A 165 -16.00 31.26 16.62
CA ALA A 165 -15.93 30.19 15.62
C ALA A 165 -16.66 28.90 16.04
N ARG A 166 -16.97 28.72 17.33
CA ARG A 166 -17.60 27.50 17.86
C ARG A 166 -18.72 27.84 18.83
N LYS A 167 -19.97 27.54 18.45
CA LYS A 167 -21.16 27.77 19.30
C LYS A 167 -21.06 27.16 20.70
N ASN A 168 -20.49 25.95 20.82
CA ASN A 168 -20.44 25.22 22.10
C ASN A 168 -19.11 25.41 22.86
N LYS A 169 -18.21 26.26 22.36
CA LYS A 169 -16.90 26.56 22.95
C LYS A 169 -16.54 28.02 22.65
N PRO A 170 -17.21 28.99 23.29
CA PRO A 170 -17.13 30.41 22.96
C PRO A 170 -15.85 31.06 23.49
N TRP A 171 -14.69 30.42 23.28
CA TRP A 171 -13.38 30.89 23.70
C TRP A 171 -12.33 30.60 22.62
N ARG A 172 -11.25 31.38 22.64
CA ARG A 172 -10.19 31.29 21.63
C ARG A 172 -9.38 30.02 21.82
N ARG A 173 -8.89 29.46 20.70
CA ARG A 173 -7.89 28.39 20.70
C ARG A 173 -6.58 28.94 20.15
N LEU A 174 -5.57 29.00 20.99
CA LEU A 174 -4.24 29.53 20.68
C LEU A 174 -3.25 28.40 20.47
N CYS A 175 -2.28 28.55 19.57
CA CYS A 175 -1.27 27.53 19.33
C CYS A 175 0.14 28.14 19.37
N TRP A 176 1.07 27.37 19.94
CA TRP A 176 2.47 27.76 20.08
C TRP A 176 3.19 27.69 18.72
N MET A 177 4.02 28.68 18.44
CA MET A 177 4.85 28.80 17.25
C MET A 177 6.18 29.50 17.59
N PRO A 178 7.22 29.41 16.74
CA PRO A 178 8.41 30.25 16.91
C PRO A 178 8.11 31.70 16.52
N ASP A 179 9.07 32.61 16.73
CA ASP A 179 8.97 33.99 16.25
C ASP A 179 8.88 34.03 14.72
N PRO A 180 7.70 34.32 14.14
CA PRO A 180 7.46 34.14 12.72
C PRO A 180 8.22 35.16 11.88
N ASP A 181 8.72 36.24 12.45
CA ASP A 181 9.48 37.27 11.72
C ASP A 181 10.95 36.89 11.55
N LYS A 182 11.45 35.96 12.39
CA LYS A 182 12.83 35.47 12.33
C LYS A 182 12.93 34.14 11.61
N VAL A 183 12.01 33.22 11.90
CA VAL A 183 12.07 31.84 11.39
C VAL A 183 10.68 31.34 10.99
N PRO A 184 10.59 30.46 9.97
CA PRO A 184 9.32 29.83 9.62
C PRO A 184 8.86 28.88 10.73
N GLY A 185 7.57 28.88 11.00
CA GLY A 185 6.94 27.79 11.76
C GLY A 185 6.86 26.51 10.93
N SER A 186 6.91 25.35 11.58
CA SER A 186 6.77 24.06 10.90
C SER A 186 5.44 23.97 10.15
N SER A 187 5.46 23.49 8.91
CA SER A 187 4.28 23.38 8.05
C SER A 187 4.34 22.10 7.22
N HIS A 188 3.23 21.74 6.59
CA HIS A 188 3.25 20.79 5.48
C HIS A 188 3.77 21.55 4.26
N THR A 189 4.97 21.21 3.80
CA THR A 189 5.64 22.00 2.74
C THR A 189 5.17 21.65 1.34
N TYR A 190 4.48 20.52 1.13
CA TYR A 190 4.05 20.03 -0.18
C TYR A 190 5.19 20.08 -1.19
N ASP A 191 5.10 20.81 -2.30
CA ASP A 191 6.19 21.04 -3.27
C ASP A 191 6.73 22.48 -3.17
N GLY A 192 6.55 23.15 -2.02
CA GLY A 192 6.92 24.54 -1.78
C GLY A 192 8.34 24.77 -1.28
N LEU A 193 9.22 23.76 -1.34
CA LEU A 193 10.63 23.88 -0.97
C LEU A 193 11.51 23.77 -2.23
N ILE A 194 12.40 24.74 -2.43
CA ILE A 194 13.29 24.79 -3.60
C ILE A 194 14.65 25.41 -3.26
N PHE A 195 15.69 25.02 -3.99
CA PHE A 195 17.01 25.65 -3.93
C PHE A 195 17.16 26.55 -5.15
N SER A 196 17.64 27.78 -4.97
CA SER A 196 17.90 28.70 -6.08
C SER A 196 19.38 28.73 -6.42
N LYS A 197 19.69 28.52 -7.69
CA LYS A 197 21.07 28.59 -8.20
C LYS A 197 21.61 30.02 -8.21
N LYS A 198 20.73 31.03 -8.41
CA LYS A 198 21.11 32.45 -8.42
C LYS A 198 21.61 32.93 -7.07
N THR A 199 20.86 32.64 -6.02
CA THR A 199 21.17 33.12 -4.66
C THR A 199 22.00 32.12 -3.87
N ARG A 200 22.06 30.85 -4.31
CA ARG A 200 22.69 29.72 -3.63
C ARG A 200 22.09 29.47 -2.24
N THR A 201 20.79 29.78 -2.10
CA THR A 201 19.97 29.66 -0.88
C THR A 201 18.72 28.82 -1.13
N MET A 202 18.04 28.43 -0.05
CA MET A 202 16.77 27.71 -0.11
C MET A 202 15.60 28.67 0.05
N PHE A 203 14.51 28.45 -0.69
CA PHE A 203 13.25 29.13 -0.49
C PHE A 203 12.16 28.15 -0.05
N LEU A 204 11.34 28.58 0.90
CA LEU A 204 10.29 27.79 1.51
C LEU A 204 8.98 28.59 1.57
N TYR A 205 7.90 27.99 1.07
CA TYR A 205 6.56 28.47 1.33
C TYR A 205 5.93 27.73 2.53
N THR A 206 5.60 28.46 3.60
CA THR A 206 4.78 27.95 4.70
C THR A 206 3.31 28.35 4.56
N TYR A 207 2.41 27.37 4.72
CA TYR A 207 0.96 27.58 4.79
C TYR A 207 0.47 27.58 6.26
N GLY A 208 1.08 28.48 7.04
CA GLY A 208 0.86 28.57 8.49
C GLY A 208 1.74 27.63 9.30
N ALA A 209 1.82 27.90 10.60
CA ALA A 209 2.56 27.09 11.56
C ALA A 209 1.79 25.84 12.04
N ALA A 210 2.51 24.94 12.68
CA ALA A 210 1.99 23.72 13.29
C ALA A 210 1.00 24.04 14.42
N ASN A 211 -0.04 23.21 14.54
CA ASN A 211 -1.19 23.39 15.41
C ASN A 211 -1.42 22.18 16.34
N GLY A 212 -0.38 21.40 16.62
CA GLY A 212 -0.44 20.27 17.55
C GLY A 212 -0.27 20.66 19.02
N SER A 213 0.36 21.80 19.29
CA SER A 213 0.55 22.35 20.64
C SER A 213 -0.32 23.59 20.82
N CYS A 214 -1.54 23.39 21.31
CA CYS A 214 -2.52 24.45 21.49
C CYS A 214 -3.13 24.44 22.87
N LEU A 215 -3.60 25.59 23.32
CA LEU A 215 -4.34 25.81 24.55
C LEU A 215 -5.70 26.44 24.24
N GLU A 216 -6.66 26.20 25.13
CA GLU A 216 -7.98 26.83 25.10
C GLU A 216 -7.93 28.02 26.07
N ASP A 217 -8.11 29.23 25.56
CA ASP A 217 -8.03 30.48 26.32
C ASP A 217 -9.41 30.87 26.85
N LYS A 218 -9.90 30.10 27.83
CA LYS A 218 -11.28 30.20 28.34
C LYS A 218 -11.56 31.46 29.13
N GLU A 219 -10.55 31.96 29.82
CA GLU A 219 -10.63 33.11 30.73
C GLU A 219 -10.06 34.38 30.09
N ASN A 220 -9.86 34.37 28.76
CA ASN A 220 -9.28 35.50 28.02
C ASN A 220 -7.93 35.98 28.61
N LYS A 221 -7.15 35.08 29.21
CA LYS A 221 -5.86 35.39 29.85
C LYS A 221 -4.89 36.06 28.88
N TYR A 222 -5.01 35.74 27.60
CA TYR A 222 -4.13 36.25 26.55
C TYR A 222 -4.79 37.35 25.68
N GLU A 223 -5.90 37.98 26.10
CA GLU A 223 -6.71 38.87 25.25
C GLU A 223 -5.93 40.05 24.66
N ASN A 224 -4.89 40.52 25.36
CA ASN A 224 -3.96 41.56 24.90
C ASN A 224 -2.49 41.20 25.17
N ASP A 225 -2.20 39.91 25.34
CA ASP A 225 -0.85 39.46 25.67
C ASP A 225 0.06 39.60 24.42
N PRO A 226 1.24 40.25 24.53
CA PRO A 226 2.15 40.45 23.40
C PRO A 226 2.68 39.15 22.79
N LEU A 227 2.56 38.01 23.50
CA LEU A 227 2.84 36.69 22.95
C LEU A 227 1.90 36.32 21.81
N VAL A 228 0.68 36.87 21.77
CA VAL A 228 -0.31 36.58 20.71
C VAL A 228 -0.05 37.49 19.51
N ARG A 229 0.60 36.93 18.49
CA ARG A 229 1.03 37.69 17.31
C ARG A 229 -0.08 37.95 16.28
N GLY A 230 -1.25 37.35 16.47
CA GLY A 230 -2.42 37.53 15.61
C GLY A 230 -3.04 36.20 15.18
N SER A 231 -3.78 36.22 14.06
CA SER A 231 -4.39 35.00 13.50
C SER A 231 -3.36 34.03 12.92
N ARG A 232 -3.77 32.80 12.58
CA ARG A 232 -2.93 31.80 11.87
C ARG A 232 -2.16 32.35 10.64
N ARG A 233 -2.65 33.43 10.02
CA ARG A 233 -2.00 34.08 8.86
C ARG A 233 -0.57 34.53 9.13
N VAL A 234 -0.20 34.84 10.38
CA VAL A 234 1.17 35.27 10.71
C VAL A 234 2.23 34.19 10.45
N GLY A 235 1.83 32.91 10.49
CA GLY A 235 2.72 31.79 10.17
C GLY A 235 2.84 31.52 8.67
N PHE A 236 2.15 32.27 7.80
CA PHE A 236 2.28 32.14 6.36
C PHE A 236 3.41 33.03 5.86
N GLY A 237 4.17 32.54 4.90
CA GLY A 237 5.15 33.39 4.22
C GLY A 237 6.01 32.63 3.23
N TRP A 238 6.68 33.41 2.39
CA TRP A 238 7.78 32.97 1.55
C TRP A 238 9.08 33.32 2.27
N TYR A 239 9.85 32.32 2.65
CA TYR A 239 11.06 32.47 3.44
C TYR A 239 12.28 32.06 2.64
N GLU A 240 13.42 32.66 2.94
CA GLU A 240 14.72 32.30 2.39
C GLU A 240 15.64 31.87 3.52
N PHE A 241 16.37 30.78 3.32
CA PHE A 241 17.36 30.24 4.24
C PHE A 241 18.71 30.14 3.57
N ASN A 242 19.76 30.61 4.24
CA ASN A 242 21.13 30.35 3.81
C ASN A 242 21.62 29.01 4.38
N PRO A 243 21.78 27.94 3.57
CA PRO A 243 22.24 26.65 4.04
C PRO A 243 23.76 26.54 4.16
N SER A 244 24.52 27.61 3.83
CA SER A 244 25.96 27.64 4.09
C SER A 244 26.22 27.71 5.58
N GLU A 245 27.27 26.99 6.00
CA GLU A 245 27.75 27.00 7.39
C GLU A 245 28.81 28.09 7.61
N THR A 246 29.35 28.65 6.52
CA THR A 246 30.50 29.57 6.56
C THR A 246 30.25 30.88 5.83
N ASP A 247 29.55 30.84 4.70
CA ASP A 247 29.49 31.98 3.78
C ASP A 247 28.19 32.75 3.95
N GLU A 248 28.28 34.07 3.90
CA GLU A 248 27.12 34.91 3.63
C GLU A 248 26.64 34.69 2.19
N ARG A 249 25.33 34.56 1.98
CA ARG A 249 24.72 34.38 0.66
C ARG A 249 23.51 35.28 0.52
N HIS A 250 23.49 36.09 -0.55
CA HIS A 250 22.39 37.01 -0.83
C HIS A 250 22.03 37.95 0.35
N GLY A 251 23.03 38.38 1.11
CA GLY A 251 22.86 39.24 2.29
C GLY A 251 22.31 38.51 3.52
N LEU A 252 22.33 37.18 3.55
CA LEU A 252 21.96 36.35 4.71
C LEU A 252 23.18 35.69 5.33
N ALA A 253 23.35 35.87 6.63
CA ALA A 253 24.38 35.19 7.41
C ALA A 253 24.22 33.65 7.34
N PRO A 254 25.31 32.88 7.56
CA PRO A 254 25.27 31.42 7.60
C PRO A 254 24.16 30.87 8.50
N LEU A 255 23.43 29.86 8.03
CA LEU A 255 22.38 29.15 8.79
C LEU A 255 21.26 30.04 9.34
N THR A 256 20.97 31.17 8.67
CA THR A 256 19.89 32.08 9.07
C THR A 256 18.74 32.12 8.06
N TRP A 257 17.57 32.53 8.55
CA TRP A 257 16.34 32.72 7.79
C TRP A 257 16.02 34.21 7.63
N ARG A 258 15.34 34.58 6.55
CA ARG A 258 14.52 35.80 6.46
C ARG A 258 13.16 35.51 5.86
N LYS A 259 12.16 36.29 6.27
CA LYS A 259 10.85 36.34 5.61
C LYS A 259 10.94 37.29 4.41
N VAL A 260 10.78 36.75 3.21
CA VAL A 260 10.78 37.52 1.95
C VAL A 260 9.40 38.14 1.72
N PHE A 261 8.34 37.33 1.82
CA PHE A 261 6.96 37.82 1.67
C PHE A 261 6.06 37.40 2.82
N SER A 262 5.28 38.35 3.31
CA SER A 262 4.19 38.13 4.26
C SER A 262 2.92 37.56 3.60
N TYR A 263 1.98 37.11 4.43
CA TYR A 263 0.65 36.69 3.96
C TYR A 263 -0.06 37.73 3.09
N GLU A 264 -0.07 39.00 3.50
CA GLU A 264 -0.82 40.04 2.79
C GLU A 264 -0.19 40.33 1.42
N GLN A 265 1.15 40.31 1.32
CA GLN A 265 1.84 40.39 0.03
C GLN A 265 1.47 39.19 -0.87
N LEU A 266 1.58 37.96 -0.38
CA LEU A 266 1.20 36.76 -1.15
C LEU A 266 -0.27 36.77 -1.59
N LYS A 267 -1.14 37.42 -0.79
CA LYS A 267 -2.56 37.58 -1.09
C LYS A 267 -2.79 38.54 -2.25
N GLN A 268 -2.00 39.59 -2.41
CA GLN A 268 -2.10 40.53 -3.56
C GLN A 268 -2.00 39.81 -4.92
N LYS A 269 -1.23 38.71 -5.00
CA LYS A 269 -1.08 37.89 -6.20
C LYS A 269 -1.97 36.63 -6.21
N ASN A 270 -2.85 36.45 -5.23
CA ASN A 270 -3.70 35.27 -5.05
C ASN A 270 -2.94 33.94 -4.99
N VAL A 271 -1.69 33.95 -4.49
CA VAL A 271 -0.86 32.73 -4.33
C VAL A 271 -0.80 32.23 -2.89
N HIS A 272 -1.46 32.93 -1.96
CA HIS A 272 -1.57 32.56 -0.54
C HIS A 272 -2.37 31.27 -0.24
N GLN A 273 -3.00 30.67 -1.26
CA GLN A 273 -3.94 29.55 -1.12
C GLN A 273 -3.19 28.21 -1.01
N SER A 274 -3.87 27.19 -0.47
CA SER A 274 -3.31 25.90 -0.03
C SER A 274 -2.38 25.16 -1.02
N TYR A 275 -1.64 24.14 -0.51
CA TYR A 275 -0.71 23.26 -1.24
C TYR A 275 0.35 24.00 -2.06
N PRO A 276 1.42 24.47 -1.40
CA PRO A 276 2.56 25.07 -2.07
C PRO A 276 3.17 24.21 -3.18
N VAL A 277 3.58 24.88 -4.26
CA VAL A 277 4.29 24.28 -5.40
C VAL A 277 5.41 25.19 -5.88
N SER A 278 6.48 24.61 -6.43
CA SER A 278 7.61 25.38 -6.93
C SER A 278 8.42 24.66 -8.00
N ALA A 279 9.02 25.44 -8.91
CA ALA A 279 9.99 24.97 -9.90
C ALA A 279 10.96 26.12 -10.26
N GLU A 280 12.21 25.79 -10.58
CA GLU A 280 13.19 26.76 -11.07
C GLU A 280 13.19 26.72 -12.59
N LEU A 281 13.12 27.90 -13.22
CA LEU A 281 13.15 28.05 -14.68
C LEU A 281 14.60 28.20 -15.17
N LYS A 282 14.80 28.13 -16.48
CA LYS A 282 16.13 28.18 -17.11
C LYS A 282 16.95 29.41 -16.71
N ASP A 283 16.29 30.56 -16.58
CA ASP A 283 16.91 31.84 -16.22
C ASP A 283 17.16 32.00 -14.72
N GLY A 284 16.92 30.95 -13.91
CA GLY A 284 17.05 30.97 -12.45
C GLY A 284 15.90 31.67 -11.72
N SER A 285 14.86 32.13 -12.43
CA SER A 285 13.63 32.57 -11.78
C SER A 285 12.86 31.40 -11.18
N ILE A 286 12.09 31.68 -10.12
CA ILE A 286 11.32 30.69 -9.38
C ILE A 286 9.86 30.84 -9.74
N LEU A 287 9.28 29.78 -10.29
CA LEU A 287 7.85 29.57 -10.29
C LEU A 287 7.44 29.15 -8.87
N PHE A 288 6.53 29.88 -8.22
CA PHE A 288 5.96 29.44 -6.95
C PHE A 288 4.49 29.82 -6.81
N GLY A 289 3.80 29.18 -5.87
CA GLY A 289 2.45 29.56 -5.48
C GLY A 289 1.70 28.39 -4.88
N SER A 290 0.48 28.16 -5.36
CA SER A 290 -0.47 27.20 -4.82
C SER A 290 -0.96 26.20 -5.86
N LYS A 291 -1.76 25.23 -5.44
CA LYS A 291 -2.49 24.33 -6.36
C LYS A 291 -3.39 25.01 -7.38
N ASN A 292 -3.80 26.26 -7.14
CA ASN A 292 -4.75 26.99 -8.01
C ASN A 292 -4.04 27.98 -8.94
N ARG A 293 -3.00 28.64 -8.41
CA ARG A 293 -2.34 29.74 -9.09
C ARG A 293 -0.84 29.79 -8.77
N THR A 294 -0.03 30.05 -9.78
CA THR A 294 1.41 30.29 -9.61
C THR A 294 1.86 31.60 -10.25
N VAL A 295 2.95 32.15 -9.73
CA VAL A 295 3.66 33.31 -10.26
C VAL A 295 5.11 32.95 -10.55
N VAL A 296 5.76 33.72 -11.43
CA VAL A 296 7.21 33.69 -11.65
C VAL A 296 7.83 34.89 -10.96
N TYR A 297 8.90 34.65 -10.24
CA TYR A 297 9.58 35.60 -9.37
C TYR A 297 11.10 35.47 -9.54
N ASP A 298 11.79 36.59 -9.75
CA ASP A 298 13.25 36.60 -9.75
C ASP A 298 13.76 36.62 -8.30
N PRO A 299 14.49 35.59 -7.84
CA PRO A 299 14.94 35.52 -6.45
C PRO A 299 15.88 36.64 -6.02
N LEU A 300 16.49 37.38 -6.96
CA LEU A 300 17.32 38.56 -6.66
C LEU A 300 16.49 39.84 -6.41
N ASN A 301 15.19 39.83 -6.70
CA ASN A 301 14.31 40.97 -6.48
C ASN A 301 13.49 40.76 -5.20
N GLY A 302 13.53 41.68 -4.25
CA GLY A 302 12.76 41.57 -2.99
C GLY A 302 11.29 42.01 -3.06
N ASP A 303 10.75 42.38 -4.23
CA ASP A 303 9.40 42.92 -4.38
C ASP A 303 8.44 41.95 -5.09
N ILE A 304 7.35 41.59 -4.41
CA ILE A 304 6.32 40.71 -4.96
C ILE A 304 5.57 41.31 -6.15
N ASN A 305 5.53 42.64 -6.28
CA ASN A 305 4.83 43.27 -7.40
C ASN A 305 5.48 42.94 -8.74
N SER A 306 6.79 42.70 -8.74
CA SER A 306 7.56 42.21 -9.89
C SER A 306 7.14 40.80 -10.33
N ALA A 307 6.54 40.01 -9.44
CA ALA A 307 6.14 38.64 -9.73
C ALA A 307 4.99 38.61 -10.74
N LYS A 308 5.19 37.89 -11.85
CA LYS A 308 4.23 37.79 -12.96
C LYS A 308 3.35 36.58 -12.76
N SER A 309 2.03 36.74 -12.90
CA SER A 309 1.12 35.58 -12.89
C SER A 309 1.42 34.67 -14.07
N LEU A 310 1.45 33.36 -13.83
CA LEU A 310 1.72 32.38 -14.86
C LEU A 310 0.54 31.42 -15.05
N THR A 311 0.27 30.53 -14.10
CA THR A 311 -0.75 29.47 -14.32
C THR A 311 -1.97 29.68 -13.45
N GLY A 312 -3.15 29.42 -14.01
CA GLY A 312 -4.40 29.16 -13.30
C GLY A 312 -4.89 27.75 -13.62
N GLN A 313 -5.24 26.94 -12.61
CA GLN A 313 -5.63 25.55 -12.83
C GLN A 313 -6.69 25.07 -11.83
N ALA A 314 -7.44 24.03 -12.23
CA ALA A 314 -8.47 23.42 -11.38
C ALA A 314 -7.87 22.71 -10.15
N ASP A 315 -8.60 22.73 -9.04
CA ASP A 315 -8.20 22.06 -7.81
C ASP A 315 -8.31 20.53 -7.93
N TRP A 316 -7.19 19.89 -8.25
CA TRP A 316 -7.08 18.44 -8.29
C TRP A 316 -6.20 17.87 -7.16
N GLY A 317 -6.09 18.62 -6.05
CA GLY A 317 -5.33 18.24 -4.85
C GLY A 317 -3.92 18.82 -4.82
N ASP A 318 -3.06 18.23 -3.97
CA ASP A 318 -1.63 18.49 -3.94
C ASP A 318 -0.95 17.93 -5.22
N GLY A 319 0.04 18.64 -5.75
CA GLY A 319 0.80 18.20 -6.91
C GLY A 319 2.23 18.74 -6.91
N LEU A 320 3.04 18.22 -7.82
CA LEU A 320 4.45 18.55 -7.97
C LEU A 320 4.70 19.12 -9.36
N LYS A 321 5.48 20.20 -9.43
CA LYS A 321 5.85 20.84 -10.70
C LYS A 321 7.30 20.56 -11.07
N ALA A 322 7.54 20.34 -12.36
CA ALA A 322 8.87 20.18 -12.93
C ALA A 322 8.98 21.05 -14.19
N TYR A 323 10.10 21.75 -14.33
CA TYR A 323 10.39 22.54 -15.53
C TYR A 323 11.14 21.69 -16.55
N ASP A 324 10.62 21.66 -17.77
CA ASP A 324 11.17 20.99 -18.94
C ASP A 324 11.92 22.02 -19.78
N GLU A 325 13.23 22.06 -19.60
CA GLU A 325 14.12 22.98 -20.30
C GLU A 325 14.13 22.73 -21.82
N LYS A 326 14.02 21.46 -22.26
CA LYS A 326 14.04 21.08 -23.69
C LYS A 326 12.87 21.72 -24.45
N ARG A 327 11.70 21.77 -23.81
CA ARG A 327 10.45 22.24 -24.45
C ARG A 327 10.01 23.62 -23.97
N ASN A 328 10.71 24.20 -23.00
CA ASN A 328 10.29 25.40 -22.27
C ASN A 328 8.86 25.26 -21.72
N GLN A 329 8.62 24.18 -20.97
CA GLN A 329 7.29 23.80 -20.46
C GLN A 329 7.32 23.52 -18.96
N ILE A 330 6.16 23.63 -18.31
CA ILE A 330 5.97 23.22 -16.91
C ILE A 330 5.04 22.02 -16.89
N TRP A 331 5.53 20.92 -16.32
CA TRP A 331 4.75 19.73 -16.05
C TRP A 331 4.25 19.75 -14.61
N SER A 332 3.04 19.27 -14.38
CA SER A 332 2.41 19.24 -13.06
C SER A 332 1.67 17.92 -12.88
N ILE A 333 2.22 17.01 -12.08
CA ILE A 333 1.53 15.78 -11.68
C ILE A 333 0.57 16.09 -10.54
N GLN A 334 -0.70 15.82 -10.77
CA GLN A 334 -1.79 16.01 -9.83
C GLN A 334 -2.46 14.66 -9.54
N ARG A 335 -3.37 14.60 -8.58
CA ARG A 335 -4.00 13.34 -8.16
C ARG A 335 -4.70 12.56 -9.29
N LYS A 336 -5.20 13.26 -10.32
CA LYS A 336 -6.04 12.68 -11.38
C LYS A 336 -5.50 12.92 -12.80
N SER A 337 -4.39 13.63 -12.93
CA SER A 337 -3.89 14.03 -14.24
C SER A 337 -2.42 14.42 -14.21
N LEU A 338 -1.80 14.38 -15.37
CA LEU A 338 -0.62 15.17 -15.70
C LEU A 338 -1.07 16.41 -16.49
N LEU A 339 -0.65 17.59 -16.05
CA LEU A 339 -0.92 18.87 -16.69
C LEU A 339 0.35 19.40 -17.37
N GLN A 340 0.20 19.97 -18.55
CA GLN A 340 1.29 20.54 -19.35
C GLN A 340 1.00 22.02 -19.61
N PHE A 341 1.91 22.90 -19.23
CA PHE A 341 1.79 24.35 -19.42
C PHE A 341 2.95 24.88 -20.24
N ASP A 342 2.69 25.91 -21.03
CA ASP A 342 3.72 26.75 -21.64
C ASP A 342 4.40 27.59 -20.54
N ALA A 343 5.73 27.56 -20.45
CA ALA A 343 6.43 28.22 -19.35
C ALA A 343 6.52 29.74 -19.49
N SER A 344 6.36 30.28 -20.70
CA SER A 344 6.44 31.72 -20.97
C SER A 344 5.11 32.43 -20.74
N THR A 345 4.00 31.79 -21.13
CA THR A 345 2.66 32.34 -21.09
C THR A 345 1.82 31.77 -19.95
N GLY A 346 2.18 30.61 -19.43
CA GLY A 346 1.41 29.86 -18.43
C GLY A 346 0.12 29.23 -18.95
N ARG A 347 -0.10 29.27 -20.27
CA ARG A 347 -1.26 28.65 -20.92
C ARG A 347 -1.21 27.14 -20.74
N LEU A 348 -2.33 26.56 -20.31
CA LEU A 348 -2.51 25.10 -20.31
C LEU A 348 -2.50 24.57 -21.74
N ILE A 349 -1.55 23.70 -22.05
CA ILE A 349 -1.39 23.05 -23.35
C ILE A 349 -2.24 21.79 -23.41
N ASN A 350 -2.08 20.87 -22.44
CA ASN A 350 -2.75 19.58 -22.43
C ASN A 350 -3.08 19.10 -21.02
N THR A 351 -4.09 18.22 -20.94
CA THR A 351 -4.46 17.46 -19.74
C THR A 351 -4.47 15.97 -20.06
N TYR A 352 -3.56 15.22 -19.46
CA TYR A 352 -3.50 13.77 -19.60
C TYR A 352 -4.18 13.11 -18.39
N LYS A 353 -5.34 12.47 -18.61
CA LYS A 353 -6.14 11.79 -17.58
C LYS A 353 -5.96 10.27 -17.55
N GLN A 354 -4.93 9.78 -18.24
CA GLN A 354 -4.58 8.37 -18.33
C GLN A 354 -4.08 7.86 -16.97
N ILE A 355 -3.57 6.63 -16.91
CA ILE A 355 -3.04 6.01 -15.67
C ILE A 355 -2.03 6.94 -15.02
N ILE A 356 -2.39 7.49 -13.86
CA ILE A 356 -1.51 8.37 -13.10
C ILE A 356 -0.69 7.52 -12.14
N PRO A 357 0.64 7.68 -12.14
CA PRO A 357 1.51 7.02 -11.18
C PRO A 357 0.98 7.13 -9.76
N HIS A 358 1.03 6.02 -9.02
CA HIS A 358 0.97 6.08 -7.57
C HIS A 358 2.26 6.76 -7.09
N GLY A 359 2.17 7.69 -6.15
CA GLY A 359 3.31 8.54 -5.76
C GLY A 359 3.41 9.84 -6.57
N LYS A 360 3.76 10.94 -5.89
CA LYS A 360 3.85 12.28 -6.49
C LYS A 360 5.31 12.65 -6.68
N SER A 361 5.87 12.21 -7.80
CA SER A 361 7.25 12.50 -8.16
C SER A 361 7.39 12.63 -9.67
N ILE A 362 8.17 13.60 -10.12
CA ILE A 362 8.58 13.71 -11.52
C ILE A 362 10.02 14.18 -11.55
N ALA A 363 10.87 13.43 -12.24
CA ALA A 363 12.14 13.88 -12.77
C ALA A 363 12.02 13.97 -14.30
N ILE A 364 12.86 14.77 -14.92
CA ILE A 364 12.99 14.82 -16.39
C ILE A 364 14.38 14.30 -16.73
N ASN A 365 14.45 13.25 -17.53
CA ASN A 365 15.72 12.66 -17.94
C ASN A 365 16.35 13.45 -19.10
N ARG A 366 17.56 13.06 -19.52
CA ARG A 366 18.28 13.72 -20.61
C ARG A 366 17.55 13.72 -21.97
N ASP A 367 16.69 12.74 -22.20
CA ASP A 367 15.93 12.62 -23.45
C ASP A 367 14.66 13.50 -23.44
N GLY A 368 14.35 14.09 -22.27
CA GLY A 368 13.16 14.88 -22.03
C GLY A 368 11.94 14.02 -21.69
N GLU A 369 12.12 12.77 -21.27
CA GLU A 369 11.04 11.93 -20.75
C GLU A 369 10.79 12.25 -19.27
N LEU A 370 9.51 12.22 -18.88
CA LEU A 370 9.11 12.37 -17.50
C LEU A 370 9.20 11.01 -16.82
N VAL A 371 9.89 10.94 -15.69
CA VAL A 371 10.10 9.71 -14.92
C VAL A 371 9.56 9.89 -13.51
N SER A 372 8.62 9.05 -13.12
CA SER A 372 7.98 9.04 -11.82
C SER A 372 8.31 7.75 -11.07
N TRP A 373 8.54 7.88 -9.77
CA TRP A 373 8.73 6.77 -8.83
C TRP A 373 7.62 6.79 -7.77
N ASP A 374 7.08 5.61 -7.47
CA ASP A 374 6.00 5.45 -6.48
C ASP A 374 6.46 5.46 -5.03
N GLY A 375 7.76 5.43 -4.79
CA GLY A 375 8.34 5.30 -3.46
C GLY A 375 8.68 3.86 -3.07
N ARG A 376 8.36 2.88 -3.92
CA ARG A 376 8.66 1.46 -3.73
C ARG A 376 9.35 0.92 -4.98
N TRP A 377 8.77 -0.06 -5.65
CA TRP A 377 9.41 -0.77 -6.77
C TRP A 377 8.74 -0.44 -8.11
N ASN A 378 7.93 0.62 -8.23
CA ASN A 378 7.32 0.99 -9.50
C ASN A 378 7.90 2.29 -10.05
N ILE A 379 8.31 2.22 -11.32
CA ILE A 379 8.71 3.37 -12.10
C ILE A 379 7.69 3.57 -13.21
N PHE A 380 7.37 4.83 -13.50
CA PHE A 380 6.50 5.19 -14.62
C PHE A 380 7.24 6.19 -15.49
N MET A 381 7.20 5.99 -16.80
CA MET A 381 7.84 6.90 -17.75
C MET A 381 6.82 7.38 -18.77
N PHE A 382 6.85 8.67 -19.05
CA PHE A 382 5.99 9.32 -20.02
C PHE A 382 6.89 10.02 -21.04
N ASN A 383 6.74 9.67 -22.32
CA ASN A 383 7.45 10.34 -23.41
C ASN A 383 6.50 11.39 -24.02
N PRO A 384 6.76 12.70 -23.81
CA PRO A 384 5.94 13.75 -24.40
C PRO A 384 5.98 13.81 -25.93
N ASP A 385 7.04 13.29 -26.56
CA ASP A 385 7.26 13.34 -28.01
C ASP A 385 6.73 12.10 -28.75
N ALA A 386 6.09 11.16 -28.03
CA ALA A 386 5.49 9.99 -28.67
C ALA A 386 4.25 10.38 -29.51
N GLU A 387 3.99 9.66 -30.60
CA GLU A 387 2.80 9.86 -31.43
C GLU A 387 1.49 9.79 -30.62
N ILE A 388 1.44 8.86 -29.65
CA ILE A 388 0.37 8.77 -28.66
C ILE A 388 1.01 8.80 -27.26
N PRO A 389 1.13 9.98 -26.63
CA PRO A 389 1.75 10.11 -25.32
C PRO A 389 0.95 9.36 -24.26
N GLY A 390 1.64 8.60 -23.40
CA GLY A 390 1.02 7.84 -22.31
C GLY A 390 2.04 7.34 -21.31
N TRP A 391 1.58 7.05 -20.09
CA TRP A 391 2.42 6.48 -19.05
C TRP A 391 2.71 5.01 -19.34
N ARG A 392 3.99 4.67 -19.40
CA ARG A 392 4.51 3.30 -19.42
C ARG A 392 4.93 2.92 -18.01
N HIS A 393 4.48 1.77 -17.53
CA HIS A 393 4.80 1.30 -16.18
C HIS A 393 5.90 0.24 -16.21
N TYR A 394 6.92 0.41 -15.41
CA TYR A 394 8.00 -0.53 -15.21
C TYR A 394 7.89 -1.08 -13.79
N ASN A 395 7.41 -2.31 -13.70
CA ASN A 395 7.18 -3.01 -12.45
C ASN A 395 8.45 -3.78 -12.04
N TRP A 396 9.04 -3.44 -10.90
CA TRP A 396 10.21 -4.15 -10.41
C TRP A 396 9.87 -5.37 -9.54
N MET A 397 8.60 -5.75 -9.35
CA MET A 397 8.20 -6.97 -8.64
C MET A 397 8.85 -7.11 -7.25
N LYS A 398 8.84 -6.04 -6.46
CA LYS A 398 9.57 -5.91 -5.18
C LYS A 398 11.09 -5.90 -5.28
N GLN A 399 11.72 -5.84 -6.44
CA GLN A 399 13.17 -5.64 -6.56
C GLN A 399 13.51 -4.14 -6.50
N GLY A 400 13.12 -3.49 -5.40
CA GLY A 400 13.32 -2.07 -5.10
C GLY A 400 13.05 -1.80 -3.61
N PRO A 401 12.83 -0.54 -3.20
CA PRO A 401 12.43 -0.23 -1.84
C PRO A 401 11.19 -1.01 -1.39
N GLN A 402 11.33 -1.81 -0.31
CA GLN A 402 10.25 -2.62 0.24
C GLN A 402 9.19 -1.81 1.00
N GLN A 403 9.59 -0.64 1.48
CA GLN A 403 8.77 0.25 2.27
C GLN A 403 8.79 1.63 1.61
N GLY A 404 7.67 2.33 1.71
CA GLY A 404 7.51 3.65 1.13
C GLY A 404 6.14 4.23 1.45
N ASP A 405 6.10 5.54 1.61
CA ASP A 405 4.90 6.29 2.03
C ASP A 405 4.05 6.79 0.85
N ALA A 406 4.26 6.23 -0.35
CA ALA A 406 3.63 6.65 -1.61
C ALA A 406 3.77 8.17 -1.87
N ARG A 407 4.85 8.75 -1.36
CA ARG A 407 5.25 10.16 -1.43
C ARG A 407 6.78 10.20 -1.47
N VAL A 408 7.36 10.10 -2.67
CA VAL A 408 8.78 10.42 -2.84
C VAL A 408 8.93 11.92 -2.58
N TYR A 409 9.77 12.31 -1.64
CA TYR A 409 9.78 13.66 -1.04
C TYR A 409 10.15 14.76 -2.04
N GLY A 410 9.17 15.23 -2.83
CA GLY A 410 9.15 16.47 -3.61
C GLY A 410 10.18 16.64 -4.73
N LYS A 411 11.31 15.93 -4.67
CA LYS A 411 12.45 16.05 -5.57
C LYS A 411 13.05 14.66 -5.77
N TRP A 412 12.32 13.84 -6.52
CA TRP A 412 12.93 12.78 -7.30
C TRP A 412 13.78 13.46 -8.37
N VAL A 413 15.09 13.36 -8.28
CA VAL A 413 16.00 14.15 -9.14
C VAL A 413 16.75 13.25 -10.09
N TYR A 414 16.94 13.74 -11.31
CA TYR A 414 17.81 13.12 -12.30
C TYR A 414 19.20 13.76 -12.23
N LEU A 415 20.21 12.93 -11.98
CA LEU A 415 21.61 13.31 -11.88
C LEU A 415 22.28 13.17 -13.24
N LYS A 416 22.26 14.26 -14.04
CA LYS A 416 22.70 14.27 -15.45
C LYS A 416 24.08 13.65 -15.65
N ASN A 417 25.06 14.01 -14.80
CA ASN A 417 26.45 13.55 -14.92
C ASN A 417 26.64 12.05 -14.64
N TYR A 418 25.69 11.42 -13.94
CA TYR A 418 25.74 10.00 -13.60
C TYR A 418 24.77 9.16 -14.46
N ASP A 419 23.79 9.80 -15.11
CA ASP A 419 22.60 9.14 -15.67
C ASP A 419 21.93 8.22 -14.64
N LEU A 420 21.71 8.76 -13.45
CA LEU A 420 21.07 8.12 -12.31
C LEU A 420 19.95 8.99 -11.77
N TYR A 421 19.08 8.40 -10.96
CA TYR A 421 18.10 9.15 -10.19
C TYR A 421 18.39 9.00 -8.71
N ALA A 422 18.09 10.04 -7.93
CA ALA A 422 18.19 10.00 -6.48
C ALA A 422 16.88 10.47 -5.85
N GLY A 423 16.50 9.83 -4.74
CA GLY A 423 15.36 10.26 -3.95
C GLY A 423 15.19 9.47 -2.67
N ILE A 424 14.18 9.85 -1.91
CA ILE A 424 13.83 9.22 -0.64
C ILE A 424 12.32 8.99 -0.59
N SER A 425 11.89 7.83 -0.10
CA SER A 425 10.47 7.52 0.04
C SER A 425 9.97 7.44 1.48
N SER A 426 10.83 7.13 2.46
CA SER A 426 10.43 7.06 3.85
C SER A 426 11.61 7.23 4.81
N HIS A 427 11.32 7.50 6.07
CA HIS A 427 12.29 7.59 7.16
C HIS A 427 12.83 6.22 7.62
N VAL A 428 12.19 5.13 7.18
CA VAL A 428 12.56 3.74 7.49
C VAL A 428 13.44 3.10 6.42
N THR A 429 13.79 3.84 5.36
CA THR A 429 14.76 3.43 4.34
C THR A 429 15.82 4.51 4.17
N GLY A 430 16.96 4.15 3.59
CA GLY A 430 17.98 5.10 3.16
C GLY A 430 17.54 5.98 1.99
N VAL A 431 18.50 6.72 1.44
CA VAL A 431 18.36 7.43 0.17
C VAL A 431 18.59 6.44 -0.96
N TRP A 432 17.68 6.43 -1.94
CA TRP A 432 17.70 5.47 -3.04
C TRP A 432 18.29 6.09 -4.29
N ILE A 433 19.24 5.37 -4.88
CA ILE A 433 19.80 5.61 -6.20
C ILE A 433 19.23 4.59 -7.17
N TYR A 434 18.73 5.05 -8.30
CA TYR A 434 18.10 4.21 -9.32
C TYR A 434 18.77 4.37 -10.67
N LYS A 435 18.95 3.24 -11.35
CA LYS A 435 19.36 3.16 -12.75
C LYS A 435 18.35 2.35 -13.53
N HIS A 436 17.72 2.96 -14.51
CA HIS A 436 16.82 2.23 -15.41
C HIS A 436 17.62 1.31 -16.36
N PRO A 437 17.34 -0.01 -16.42
CA PRO A 437 17.93 -0.91 -17.41
C PRO A 437 17.36 -0.63 -18.80
N LYS A 438 18.24 -0.48 -19.80
CA LYS A 438 17.83 -0.22 -21.19
C LYS A 438 16.96 -1.32 -21.81
N HIS A 439 17.07 -2.55 -21.32
CA HIS A 439 16.37 -3.71 -21.86
C HIS A 439 15.03 -4.00 -21.16
N MET A 440 14.72 -3.28 -20.08
CA MET A 440 13.47 -3.49 -19.34
C MET A 440 12.30 -3.03 -20.21
N LYS A 441 11.30 -3.89 -20.39
CA LYS A 441 10.07 -3.53 -21.12
C LYS A 441 8.99 -3.08 -20.14
N PRO A 442 8.14 -2.12 -20.53
CA PRO A 442 7.03 -1.71 -19.68
C PRO A 442 5.91 -2.75 -19.69
N VAL A 443 5.14 -2.75 -18.62
CA VAL A 443 3.83 -3.37 -18.48
C VAL A 443 2.80 -2.50 -19.20
N ASN A 444 2.09 -3.10 -20.15
CA ASN A 444 1.00 -2.43 -20.86
C ASN A 444 -0.31 -2.63 -20.12
N TYR A 445 -0.85 -1.53 -19.59
CA TYR A 445 -2.17 -1.55 -18.98
C TYR A 445 -3.28 -1.49 -20.04
N ALA A 446 -4.43 -2.06 -19.70
CA ALA A 446 -5.64 -1.96 -20.48
C ALA A 446 -6.08 -0.49 -20.61
N PRO A 447 -6.57 -0.07 -21.79
CA PRO A 447 -6.99 1.31 -22.03
C PRO A 447 -8.31 1.68 -21.33
N HIS A 448 -8.94 0.72 -20.65
CA HIS A 448 -10.25 0.89 -20.02
C HIS A 448 -10.14 1.13 -18.51
N ASN A 449 -10.98 2.02 -17.99
CA ASN A 449 -11.14 2.23 -16.55
C ASN A 449 -12.22 1.27 -15.99
N LEU A 450 -11.86 0.37 -15.08
CA LEU A 450 -12.80 -0.54 -14.38
C LEU A 450 -14.01 0.18 -13.77
N GLY A 451 -13.84 1.38 -13.19
CA GLY A 451 -14.94 2.13 -12.60
C GLY A 451 -15.94 2.63 -13.65
N GLU A 452 -15.45 3.08 -14.80
CA GLU A 452 -16.31 3.44 -15.93
C GLU A 452 -16.99 2.22 -16.54
N LEU A 453 -16.31 1.06 -16.61
CA LEU A 453 -16.95 -0.20 -17.04
C LEU A 453 -18.11 -0.56 -16.11
N VAL A 454 -17.88 -0.55 -14.78
CA VAL A 454 -18.95 -0.78 -13.78
C VAL A 454 -20.08 0.22 -13.92
N LYS A 455 -19.78 1.50 -14.15
CA LYS A 455 -20.78 2.57 -14.29
C LYS A 455 -21.66 2.36 -15.53
N LYS A 456 -21.07 1.90 -16.65
CA LYS A 456 -21.76 1.64 -17.92
C LYS A 456 -22.61 0.36 -17.88
N THR A 457 -22.27 -0.60 -17.02
CA THR A 457 -23.09 -1.80 -16.84
C THR A 457 -24.36 -1.46 -16.04
N VAL A 458 -25.50 -1.89 -16.59
CA VAL A 458 -26.80 -1.78 -15.93
C VAL A 458 -26.83 -2.59 -14.64
N THR A 459 -27.56 -2.13 -13.62
CA THR A 459 -27.76 -2.90 -12.38
C THR A 459 -28.41 -4.25 -12.70
N GLY A 460 -27.88 -5.32 -12.10
CA GLY A 460 -28.26 -6.71 -12.39
C GLY A 460 -27.58 -7.30 -13.64
N GLY A 461 -26.92 -6.48 -14.45
CA GLY A 461 -26.26 -6.91 -15.68
C GLY A 461 -24.96 -7.70 -15.46
N VAL A 462 -24.41 -8.22 -16.56
CA VAL A 462 -23.13 -8.92 -16.61
C VAL A 462 -22.06 -7.98 -17.16
N LEU A 463 -21.01 -7.73 -16.38
CA LEU A 463 -19.79 -7.07 -16.81
C LEU A 463 -18.74 -8.12 -17.14
N LYS A 464 -18.48 -8.35 -18.43
CA LYS A 464 -17.29 -9.06 -18.89
C LYS A 464 -16.15 -8.06 -19.05
N VAL A 465 -15.19 -8.09 -18.14
CA VAL A 465 -14.05 -7.19 -18.20
C VAL A 465 -13.08 -7.69 -19.27
N PRO A 466 -12.65 -6.85 -20.23
CA PRO A 466 -11.66 -7.26 -21.21
C PRO A 466 -10.37 -7.77 -20.56
N ALA A 467 -9.78 -8.82 -21.13
CA ALA A 467 -8.50 -9.33 -20.64
C ALA A 467 -7.43 -8.22 -20.71
N GLY A 468 -6.59 -8.15 -19.69
CA GLY A 468 -5.57 -7.11 -19.58
C GLY A 468 -5.19 -6.79 -18.14
N ILE A 469 -4.21 -5.89 -18.02
CA ILE A 469 -3.69 -5.44 -16.73
C ILE A 469 -4.36 -4.12 -16.38
N TYR A 470 -4.85 -3.94 -15.16
CA TYR A 470 -5.54 -2.74 -14.71
C TYR A 470 -4.84 -2.16 -13.48
N GLY A 471 -4.36 -0.93 -13.56
CA GLY A 471 -3.60 -0.26 -12.48
C GLY A 471 -4.43 0.07 -11.22
N GLN A 472 -5.74 -0.08 -11.28
CA GLN A 472 -6.70 0.36 -10.27
C GLN A 472 -7.43 -0.83 -9.67
N GLY A 473 -7.83 -0.73 -8.40
CA GLY A 473 -8.72 -1.73 -7.81
C GLY A 473 -10.16 -1.63 -8.34
N LEU A 474 -10.90 -2.73 -8.24
CA LEU A 474 -12.30 -2.82 -8.67
C LEU A 474 -13.26 -2.43 -7.56
N PHE A 475 -14.12 -1.44 -7.80
CA PHE A 475 -15.15 -1.01 -6.86
C PHE A 475 -16.54 -1.29 -7.45
N ILE A 476 -17.34 -2.09 -6.74
CA ILE A 476 -18.70 -2.49 -7.14
C ILE A 476 -19.67 -1.94 -6.11
N ASN A 477 -20.71 -1.23 -6.54
CA ASN A 477 -21.67 -0.58 -5.64
C ASN A 477 -23.14 -0.81 -6.00
N ARG A 478 -23.41 -1.86 -6.78
CA ARG A 478 -24.73 -2.23 -7.29
C ARG A 478 -24.76 -3.73 -7.57
N SER A 479 -25.95 -4.31 -7.66
CA SER A 479 -26.10 -5.70 -8.08
C SER A 479 -25.53 -5.88 -9.48
N MET A 480 -24.73 -6.92 -9.71
CA MET A 480 -24.17 -7.30 -11.01
C MET A 480 -23.38 -8.61 -10.95
N THR A 481 -23.18 -9.23 -12.11
CA THR A 481 -22.16 -10.28 -12.27
C THR A 481 -20.91 -9.68 -12.92
N VAL A 482 -19.72 -10.00 -12.41
CA VAL A 482 -18.44 -9.56 -12.97
C VAL A 482 -17.58 -10.77 -13.32
N ASP A 483 -17.23 -10.90 -14.61
CA ASP A 483 -16.30 -11.89 -15.12
C ASP A 483 -14.93 -11.25 -15.34
N LEU A 484 -13.92 -11.81 -14.66
CA LEU A 484 -12.54 -11.32 -14.61
C LEU A 484 -11.56 -12.25 -15.32
N LYS A 485 -12.03 -13.09 -16.24
CA LYS A 485 -11.17 -13.99 -17.03
C LYS A 485 -10.08 -13.20 -17.76
N GLY A 486 -8.82 -13.52 -17.47
CA GLY A 486 -7.66 -12.88 -18.08
C GLY A 486 -7.38 -11.45 -17.56
N VAL A 487 -7.97 -11.06 -16.43
CA VAL A 487 -7.78 -9.74 -15.82
C VAL A 487 -6.75 -9.79 -14.69
N SER A 488 -5.76 -8.90 -14.73
CA SER A 488 -4.79 -8.69 -13.65
C SER A 488 -5.00 -7.32 -13.01
N ILE A 489 -5.43 -7.29 -11.75
CA ILE A 489 -5.65 -6.04 -10.99
C ILE A 489 -4.39 -5.70 -10.21
N ARG A 490 -3.87 -4.48 -10.38
CA ARG A 490 -2.62 -3.98 -9.79
C ARG A 490 -2.82 -2.83 -8.78
N GLY A 491 -4.05 -2.59 -8.37
CA GLY A 491 -4.36 -1.55 -7.38
C GLY A 491 -5.42 -1.96 -6.37
N VAL A 492 -5.55 -1.16 -5.31
CA VAL A 492 -6.50 -1.39 -4.22
C VAL A 492 -7.69 -0.43 -4.31
N ALA A 493 -8.90 -0.97 -4.37
CA ALA A 493 -10.13 -0.22 -4.36
C ALA A 493 -10.36 0.41 -2.99
N LYS A 494 -10.52 1.75 -2.97
CA LYS A 494 -10.84 2.55 -1.76
C LYS A 494 -9.86 2.35 -0.59
N ARG A 495 -8.63 1.87 -0.83
CA ARG A 495 -7.65 1.47 0.20
C ARG A 495 -8.17 0.37 1.14
N LYS A 496 -9.05 -0.51 0.64
CA LYS A 496 -9.73 -1.55 1.41
C LYS A 496 -9.45 -2.95 0.90
N GLY A 497 -9.54 -3.17 -0.41
CA GLY A 497 -9.20 -4.45 -1.01
C GLY A 497 -9.00 -4.38 -2.52
N ILE A 498 -8.45 -5.41 -3.13
CA ILE A 498 -8.22 -5.50 -4.59
C ILE A 498 -9.57 -5.36 -5.30
N VAL A 499 -10.57 -6.07 -4.81
CA VAL A 499 -11.99 -5.84 -5.09
C VAL A 499 -12.68 -5.34 -3.82
N ASN A 500 -13.47 -4.27 -3.94
CA ASN A 500 -14.34 -3.79 -2.86
C ASN A 500 -15.79 -3.74 -3.35
N VAL A 501 -16.63 -4.59 -2.78
CA VAL A 501 -18.08 -4.63 -2.97
C VAL A 501 -18.71 -3.81 -1.86
N SER A 502 -19.40 -2.72 -2.19
CA SER A 502 -19.95 -1.76 -1.22
C SER A 502 -21.37 -1.36 -1.60
N CYS A 503 -22.36 -2.13 -1.18
CA CYS A 503 -23.78 -1.83 -1.42
C CYS A 503 -24.72 -2.50 -0.41
N ASN A 504 -25.89 -1.89 -0.19
CA ASN A 504 -26.93 -2.47 0.66
C ASN A 504 -27.90 -3.28 -0.19
N GLY A 505 -28.29 -4.47 0.26
CA GLY A 505 -29.31 -5.30 -0.41
C GLY A 505 -28.94 -5.79 -1.81
N CYS A 506 -27.67 -5.67 -2.22
CA CYS A 506 -27.24 -5.99 -3.57
C CYS A 506 -26.91 -7.47 -3.74
N GLN A 507 -27.10 -7.98 -4.95
CA GLN A 507 -26.66 -9.31 -5.37
C GLN A 507 -25.47 -9.16 -6.31
N VAL A 508 -24.29 -9.56 -5.85
CA VAL A 508 -23.05 -9.47 -6.60
C VAL A 508 -22.47 -10.86 -6.80
N LYS A 509 -22.12 -11.19 -8.05
CA LYS A 509 -21.42 -12.42 -8.40
C LYS A 509 -20.08 -12.07 -9.03
N ILE A 510 -18.98 -12.62 -8.51
CA ILE A 510 -17.63 -12.44 -9.04
C ILE A 510 -17.14 -13.81 -9.53
N VAL A 511 -16.71 -13.88 -10.80
CA VAL A 511 -16.20 -15.13 -11.39
C VAL A 511 -14.83 -14.91 -12.03
N ASN A 512 -14.00 -15.95 -12.00
CA ASN A 512 -12.67 -15.98 -12.64
C ASN A 512 -11.69 -14.91 -12.12
N LEU A 513 -11.81 -14.48 -10.86
CA LEU A 513 -10.88 -13.53 -10.26
C LEU A 513 -9.53 -14.19 -9.99
N ASN A 514 -8.44 -13.53 -10.40
CA ASN A 514 -7.10 -13.81 -9.90
C ASN A 514 -6.57 -12.58 -9.15
N ALA A 515 -6.71 -12.58 -7.82
CA ALA A 515 -6.29 -11.50 -6.95
C ALA A 515 -4.93 -11.81 -6.31
N ASP A 516 -3.90 -11.06 -6.67
CA ASP A 516 -2.57 -11.19 -6.08
C ASP A 516 -2.20 -9.93 -5.28
N GLY A 517 -2.04 -10.07 -3.97
CA GLY A 517 -1.74 -8.97 -3.06
C GLY A 517 -0.33 -8.40 -3.22
N ILE A 518 0.64 -9.15 -3.75
CA ILE A 518 1.96 -8.59 -4.12
C ILE A 518 1.80 -7.69 -5.34
N ALA A 519 1.11 -8.19 -6.36
CA ALA A 519 0.89 -7.47 -7.60
C ALA A 519 0.09 -6.18 -7.39
N ALA A 520 -0.87 -6.19 -6.47
CA ALA A 520 -1.76 -5.06 -6.17
C ALA A 520 -1.31 -4.16 -5.01
N ASP A 521 -0.17 -4.46 -4.38
CA ASP A 521 0.31 -3.80 -3.15
C ASP A 521 -0.71 -3.84 -1.99
N CYS A 522 -1.44 -4.95 -1.87
CA CYS A 522 -2.43 -5.19 -0.83
C CYS A 522 -1.80 -5.86 0.41
N LEU A 523 -0.71 -5.26 0.90
CA LEU A 523 0.17 -5.81 1.92
C LEU A 523 0.20 -4.97 3.21
N GLY A 524 -0.75 -4.05 3.39
CA GLY A 524 -0.78 -3.15 4.55
C GLY A 524 -2.15 -3.12 5.24
N GLY A 525 -2.14 -2.94 6.56
CA GLY A 525 -3.37 -2.87 7.37
C GLY A 525 -4.23 -4.11 7.17
N ASN A 526 -5.55 -3.94 7.07
CA ASN A 526 -6.49 -5.05 6.80
C ASN A 526 -6.86 -5.15 5.31
N CYS A 527 -5.88 -4.92 4.41
CA CYS A 527 -6.16 -4.98 2.97
C CYS A 527 -6.58 -6.39 2.56
N ALA A 528 -7.71 -6.48 1.85
CA ALA A 528 -8.29 -7.76 1.47
C ALA A 528 -8.18 -8.06 -0.03
N GLY A 529 -8.15 -9.34 -0.42
CA GLY A 529 -8.40 -9.73 -1.80
C GLY A 529 -9.80 -9.29 -2.24
N ILE A 530 -10.80 -9.63 -1.44
CA ILE A 530 -12.17 -9.11 -1.55
C ILE A 530 -12.62 -8.53 -0.21
N LYS A 531 -13.05 -7.27 -0.23
CA LYS A 531 -13.79 -6.67 0.87
C LYS A 531 -15.26 -6.53 0.48
N ALA A 532 -16.17 -7.08 1.29
CA ALA A 532 -17.61 -6.88 1.16
C ALA A 532 -18.11 -6.00 2.29
N GLU A 533 -18.78 -4.89 1.96
CA GLU A 533 -19.33 -3.94 2.90
C GLU A 533 -20.73 -3.47 2.49
N GLY A 534 -21.55 -3.13 3.49
CA GLY A 534 -22.97 -2.82 3.32
C GLY A 534 -23.87 -3.63 4.23
N LYS A 535 -25.17 -3.28 4.22
CA LYS A 535 -26.22 -3.99 4.97
C LYS A 535 -26.87 -5.04 4.09
N LYS A 536 -27.03 -6.27 4.59
CA LYS A 536 -27.75 -7.36 3.89
C LYS A 536 -27.28 -7.55 2.43
N PHE A 537 -25.97 -7.55 2.20
CA PHE A 537 -25.42 -7.82 0.87
C PHE A 537 -25.44 -9.33 0.58
N ASN A 538 -25.54 -9.73 -0.69
CA ASN A 538 -25.38 -11.11 -1.14
C ASN A 538 -24.20 -11.18 -2.11
N LEU A 539 -23.16 -11.94 -1.76
CA LEU A 539 -21.94 -12.07 -2.56
C LEU A 539 -21.66 -13.54 -2.90
N THR A 540 -21.60 -13.87 -4.18
CA THR A 540 -21.11 -15.16 -4.66
C THR A 540 -19.73 -14.98 -5.31
N VAL A 541 -18.76 -15.81 -4.95
CA VAL A 541 -17.43 -15.84 -5.55
C VAL A 541 -17.17 -17.23 -6.14
N GLU A 542 -16.87 -17.31 -7.43
CA GLU A 542 -16.69 -18.59 -8.12
C GLU A 542 -15.39 -18.64 -8.94
N ASN A 543 -14.78 -19.82 -9.01
CA ASN A 543 -13.63 -20.11 -9.88
C ASN A 543 -12.51 -19.07 -9.72
N SER A 544 -12.16 -18.75 -8.47
CA SER A 544 -11.33 -17.58 -8.16
C SER A 544 -10.15 -17.95 -7.28
N THR A 545 -9.02 -17.27 -7.47
CA THR A 545 -7.82 -17.39 -6.65
C THR A 545 -7.52 -16.06 -5.98
N ILE A 546 -7.25 -16.10 -4.67
CA ILE A 546 -6.79 -14.97 -3.87
C ILE A 546 -5.49 -15.40 -3.19
N ASN A 547 -4.42 -14.65 -3.44
CA ASN A 547 -3.07 -15.00 -3.02
C ASN A 547 -2.31 -13.80 -2.45
N ASN A 548 -1.45 -14.05 -1.46
CA ASN A 548 -0.50 -13.08 -0.91
C ASN A 548 -1.13 -11.76 -0.40
N THR A 549 -2.35 -11.82 0.12
CA THR A 549 -3.07 -10.68 0.71
C THR A 549 -2.92 -10.66 2.22
N VAL A 550 -3.13 -9.53 2.89
CA VAL A 550 -3.25 -9.59 4.36
C VAL A 550 -4.45 -10.42 4.79
N ILE A 551 -5.61 -10.14 4.19
CA ILE A 551 -6.84 -10.91 4.40
C ILE A 551 -7.32 -11.43 3.05
N GLY A 552 -7.69 -12.71 2.93
CA GLY A 552 -8.22 -13.22 1.66
C GLY A 552 -9.57 -12.57 1.33
N ILE A 553 -10.56 -12.83 2.18
CA ILE A 553 -11.90 -12.20 2.09
C ILE A 553 -12.31 -11.69 3.47
N ILE A 554 -12.85 -10.47 3.54
CA ILE A 554 -13.46 -9.92 4.76
C ILE A 554 -14.82 -9.28 4.48
N THR A 555 -15.80 -9.53 5.35
CA THR A 555 -17.14 -8.95 5.25
C THR A 555 -17.46 -7.91 6.33
N ASP A 556 -18.59 -7.21 6.15
CA ASP A 556 -19.19 -6.32 7.14
C ASP A 556 -19.82 -7.09 8.32
N ASN A 557 -20.34 -6.34 9.30
CA ASN A 557 -21.04 -6.86 10.48
C ASN A 557 -22.53 -6.43 10.50
N ARG A 558 -23.20 -6.44 9.34
CA ARG A 558 -24.55 -5.86 9.18
C ARG A 558 -25.48 -6.73 8.33
N GLY A 559 -25.41 -8.05 8.50
CA GLY A 559 -26.25 -9.01 7.77
C GLY A 559 -25.78 -9.25 6.34
N GLY A 560 -26.34 -10.27 5.69
CA GLY A 560 -26.01 -10.68 4.33
C GLY A 560 -25.56 -12.13 4.22
N VAL A 561 -25.33 -12.56 2.98
CA VAL A 561 -24.91 -13.92 2.64
C VAL A 561 -23.64 -13.88 1.79
N ILE A 562 -22.72 -14.81 2.04
CA ILE A 562 -21.58 -15.05 1.17
C ILE A 562 -21.45 -16.53 0.81
N GLU A 563 -21.27 -16.78 -0.49
CA GLU A 563 -21.08 -18.11 -1.07
C GLU A 563 -19.75 -18.20 -1.81
N LEU A 564 -18.94 -19.20 -1.50
CA LEU A 564 -17.65 -19.48 -2.14
C LEU A 564 -17.72 -20.83 -2.84
N ASN A 565 -17.56 -20.85 -4.17
CA ASN A 565 -17.61 -22.06 -4.99
C ASN A 565 -16.33 -22.21 -5.80
N ASN A 566 -15.55 -23.26 -5.57
CA ASN A 566 -14.27 -23.47 -6.27
C ASN A 566 -13.31 -22.26 -6.13
N VAL A 567 -13.07 -21.84 -4.89
CA VAL A 567 -12.21 -20.70 -4.56
C VAL A 567 -10.94 -21.21 -3.87
N LEU A 568 -9.78 -20.71 -4.28
CA LEU A 568 -8.50 -20.90 -3.60
C LEU A 568 -8.09 -19.60 -2.90
N ILE A 569 -7.95 -19.64 -1.58
CA ILE A 569 -7.36 -18.57 -0.77
C ILE A 569 -6.08 -19.11 -0.16
N GLN A 570 -4.94 -18.46 -0.40
CA GLN A 570 -3.66 -18.93 0.13
C GLN A 570 -2.67 -17.81 0.43
N ASN A 571 -1.71 -18.11 1.30
CA ASN A 571 -0.64 -17.19 1.69
C ASN A 571 -1.19 -15.87 2.25
N SER A 572 -2.27 -15.95 3.03
CA SER A 572 -2.83 -14.79 3.70
C SER A 572 -1.98 -14.38 4.90
N GLY A 573 -1.87 -13.09 5.16
CA GLY A 573 -0.97 -12.54 6.17
C GLY A 573 0.46 -12.34 5.67
N LEU A 574 1.24 -11.57 6.42
CA LEU A 574 2.61 -11.27 6.08
C LEU A 574 3.55 -12.16 6.90
N ASN A 575 4.47 -12.84 6.22
CA ASN A 575 5.54 -13.61 6.87
C ASN A 575 6.73 -12.71 7.22
N ASP A 576 6.47 -11.58 7.90
CA ASP A 576 7.45 -10.51 8.17
C ASP A 576 7.52 -10.09 9.64
N ARG A 577 6.92 -10.89 10.54
CA ARG A 577 6.77 -10.61 11.98
C ARG A 577 5.97 -9.33 12.29
N SER A 578 5.26 -8.74 11.31
CA SER A 578 4.33 -7.65 11.59
C SER A 578 3.22 -8.12 12.55
N ARG A 579 2.66 -7.18 13.34
CA ARG A 579 1.51 -7.45 14.24
C ARG A 579 0.19 -7.63 13.49
N THR A 580 0.25 -7.78 12.18
CA THR A 580 -0.92 -7.88 11.31
C THR A 580 -1.46 -9.30 11.37
N LEU A 581 -2.68 -9.47 11.88
CA LEU A 581 -3.34 -10.77 11.94
C LEU A 581 -3.78 -11.19 10.53
N GLY A 582 -3.14 -12.23 9.99
CA GLY A 582 -3.48 -12.78 8.68
C GLY A 582 -4.71 -13.68 8.75
N HIS A 583 -5.75 -13.36 8.00
CA HIS A 583 -6.95 -14.19 7.90
C HIS A 583 -7.13 -14.71 6.48
N GLY A 584 -7.38 -16.02 6.32
CA GLY A 584 -7.79 -16.56 5.02
C GLY A 584 -9.16 -16.02 4.64
N PHE A 585 -10.13 -16.28 5.50
CA PHE A 585 -11.50 -15.82 5.39
C PHE A 585 -11.96 -15.23 6.72
N TYR A 586 -12.69 -14.11 6.66
CA TYR A 586 -13.30 -13.46 7.80
C TYR A 586 -14.72 -13.01 7.45
N ALA A 587 -15.72 -13.74 7.91
CA ALA A 587 -17.09 -13.24 7.98
C ALA A 587 -17.35 -12.47 9.28
N GLY A 588 -17.76 -11.21 9.16
CA GLY A 588 -18.33 -10.43 10.25
C GLY A 588 -19.74 -10.93 10.62
N ASP A 589 -20.47 -10.14 11.41
CA ASP A 589 -21.85 -10.47 11.80
C ASP A 589 -22.81 -10.41 10.59
N ILE A 590 -22.99 -11.57 9.95
CA ILE A 590 -23.82 -11.78 8.75
C ILE A 590 -24.76 -12.97 8.94
N ASP A 591 -25.69 -13.16 8.00
CA ASP A 591 -26.72 -14.19 8.14
C ASP A 591 -26.14 -15.57 7.84
N LYS A 592 -25.40 -15.72 6.72
CA LYS A 592 -24.94 -17.04 6.26
C LYS A 592 -23.62 -17.02 5.50
N VAL A 593 -22.79 -18.04 5.74
CA VAL A 593 -21.60 -18.38 4.94
C VAL A 593 -21.77 -19.79 4.37
N VAL A 594 -21.49 -19.96 3.09
CA VAL A 594 -21.42 -21.28 2.44
C VAL A 594 -20.10 -21.38 1.66
N MET A 595 -19.28 -22.39 1.98
CA MET A 595 -18.03 -22.67 1.27
C MET A 595 -18.07 -24.09 0.70
N LYS A 596 -17.99 -24.20 -0.63
CA LYS A 596 -18.10 -25.47 -1.36
C LYS A 596 -16.90 -25.65 -2.29
N ASN A 597 -16.36 -26.87 -2.34
CA ASN A 597 -15.31 -27.25 -3.29
C ASN A 597 -14.08 -26.32 -3.25
N SER A 598 -13.79 -25.71 -2.10
CA SER A 598 -12.86 -24.58 -1.99
C SER A 598 -11.69 -24.91 -1.05
N ILE A 599 -10.63 -24.12 -1.12
CA ILE A 599 -9.40 -24.33 -0.34
C ILE A 599 -9.01 -23.01 0.33
N VAL A 600 -8.80 -23.05 1.65
CA VAL A 600 -8.14 -21.98 2.42
C VAL A 600 -6.89 -22.56 3.06
N ARG A 601 -5.71 -22.05 2.73
CA ARG A 601 -4.46 -22.65 3.23
C ARG A 601 -3.33 -21.66 3.52
N ARG A 602 -2.40 -22.10 4.37
CA ARG A 602 -1.09 -21.46 4.58
C ARG A 602 -1.20 -19.98 4.96
N SER A 603 -1.86 -19.71 6.09
CA SER A 603 -1.95 -18.35 6.66
C SER A 603 -0.77 -18.05 7.59
N PHE A 604 -0.37 -16.78 7.66
CA PHE A 604 0.70 -16.26 8.50
C PHE A 604 0.18 -15.19 9.48
N GLY A 605 1.05 -14.73 10.38
CA GLY A 605 0.76 -13.59 11.25
C GLY A 605 -0.21 -13.90 12.40
N LYS A 606 -0.34 -15.17 12.81
CA LYS A 606 -1.13 -15.61 13.98
C LYS A 606 -2.64 -15.35 13.90
N GLY A 607 -3.18 -15.03 12.72
CA GLY A 607 -4.63 -15.01 12.53
C GLY A 607 -5.19 -16.41 12.24
N HIS A 608 -6.49 -16.48 11.96
CA HIS A 608 -7.21 -17.75 11.72
C HIS A 608 -7.37 -17.99 10.22
N LEU A 609 -7.36 -19.26 9.79
CA LEU A 609 -7.63 -19.57 8.39
C LEU A 609 -9.06 -19.19 8.03
N PHE A 610 -10.03 -19.55 8.87
CA PHE A 610 -11.45 -19.30 8.64
C PHE A 610 -12.12 -18.76 9.90
N LYS A 611 -12.36 -17.44 9.97
CA LYS A 611 -13.13 -16.81 11.06
C LYS A 611 -14.55 -16.53 10.58
N SER A 612 -15.57 -16.91 11.34
CA SER A 612 -16.95 -16.61 11.01
C SER A 612 -17.77 -16.17 12.23
N ARG A 613 -18.34 -14.97 12.16
CA ARG A 613 -19.37 -14.48 13.09
C ARG A 613 -20.79 -14.69 12.55
N ALA A 614 -20.93 -15.37 11.41
CA ALA A 614 -22.23 -15.57 10.80
C ALA A 614 -23.15 -16.41 11.69
N ALA A 615 -24.45 -16.22 11.57
CA ALA A 615 -25.43 -17.04 12.29
C ALA A 615 -25.38 -18.51 11.82
N GLU A 616 -25.17 -18.72 10.52
CA GLU A 616 -24.99 -20.04 9.91
C GLU A 616 -23.71 -20.09 9.07
N THR A 617 -22.93 -21.16 9.22
CA THR A 617 -21.73 -21.43 8.41
C THR A 617 -21.72 -22.89 7.98
N GLU A 618 -21.66 -23.12 6.66
CA GLU A 618 -21.56 -24.45 6.07
C GLU A 618 -20.28 -24.57 5.23
N ILE A 619 -19.46 -25.58 5.51
CA ILE A 619 -18.22 -25.90 4.80
C ILE A 619 -18.34 -27.33 4.26
N VAL A 620 -18.30 -27.47 2.93
CA VAL A 620 -18.58 -28.74 2.23
C VAL A 620 -17.49 -29.04 1.22
N ASN A 621 -17.04 -30.29 1.17
CA ASN A 621 -16.09 -30.77 0.17
C ASN A 621 -14.87 -29.84 -0.01
N SER A 622 -14.34 -29.34 1.09
CA SER A 622 -13.38 -28.22 1.11
C SER A 622 -12.14 -28.56 1.93
N VAL A 623 -11.09 -27.75 1.80
CA VAL A 623 -9.82 -27.93 2.51
C VAL A 623 -9.50 -26.67 3.32
N ILE A 624 -9.23 -26.83 4.61
CA ILE A 624 -8.69 -25.78 5.48
C ILE A 624 -7.39 -26.33 6.09
N ALA A 625 -6.24 -25.84 5.61
CA ALA A 625 -4.94 -26.45 5.90
C ALA A 625 -3.88 -25.42 6.31
N GLY A 626 -3.37 -25.54 7.53
CA GLY A 626 -2.31 -24.68 8.08
C GLY A 626 -0.98 -24.80 7.33
N LEU A 627 -0.61 -26.00 6.91
CA LEU A 627 0.70 -26.35 6.33
C LEU A 627 1.85 -25.78 7.19
N ASP A 628 2.85 -25.17 6.56
CA ASP A 628 3.97 -24.45 7.17
C ASP A 628 3.60 -23.01 7.64
N GLY A 629 2.34 -22.63 7.55
CA GLY A 629 1.86 -21.29 7.94
C GLY A 629 1.78 -21.12 9.46
N ARG A 630 2.30 -20.00 9.99
CA ARG A 630 2.16 -19.63 11.40
C ARG A 630 0.80 -18.96 11.68
N HIS A 631 -0.21 -19.78 11.93
CA HIS A 631 -1.60 -19.40 12.17
C HIS A 631 -2.03 -19.67 13.61
N SER A 632 -3.26 -19.30 13.98
CA SER A 632 -3.83 -19.55 15.32
C SER A 632 -4.79 -20.73 15.36
N ARG A 633 -5.89 -20.67 14.61
CA ARG A 633 -6.89 -21.75 14.55
C ARG A 633 -7.27 -21.98 13.09
N LEU A 634 -7.72 -23.19 12.76
CA LEU A 634 -8.27 -23.45 11.44
C LEU A 634 -9.61 -22.76 11.28
N ILE A 635 -10.50 -22.96 12.26
CA ILE A 635 -11.82 -22.36 12.28
C ILE A 635 -11.98 -21.62 13.61
N ASP A 636 -12.39 -20.36 13.53
CA ASP A 636 -12.78 -19.58 14.70
C ASP A 636 -14.22 -19.13 14.55
N PHE A 637 -15.08 -19.59 15.45
CA PHE A 637 -16.52 -19.32 15.47
C PHE A 637 -16.89 -18.50 16.72
N PRO A 638 -16.40 -17.25 16.82
CA PRO A 638 -16.30 -16.51 18.08
C PRO A 638 -17.65 -16.11 18.68
N CYS A 639 -18.72 -16.07 17.89
CA CYS A 639 -20.06 -15.69 18.35
C CYS A 639 -21.02 -16.88 18.58
N GLY A 640 -20.56 -18.12 18.33
CA GLY A 640 -21.45 -19.28 18.29
C GLY A 640 -22.47 -19.21 17.14
N GLY A 641 -23.44 -20.12 17.14
CA GLY A 641 -24.45 -20.29 16.10
C GLY A 641 -24.41 -21.68 15.46
N HIS A 642 -24.77 -21.78 14.18
CA HIS A 642 -24.79 -23.05 13.45
C HIS A 642 -23.52 -23.23 12.61
N LEU A 643 -22.72 -24.25 12.91
CA LEU A 643 -21.54 -24.62 12.13
C LEU A 643 -21.68 -26.06 11.63
N SER A 644 -21.60 -26.25 10.32
CA SER A 644 -21.54 -27.57 9.68
C SER A 644 -20.28 -27.70 8.83
N VAL A 645 -19.48 -28.72 9.08
CA VAL A 645 -18.29 -29.05 8.29
C VAL A 645 -18.36 -30.52 7.90
N HIS A 646 -18.45 -30.78 6.59
CA HIS A 646 -18.57 -32.15 6.11
C HIS A 646 -17.85 -32.41 4.80
N GLU A 647 -17.48 -33.68 4.60
CA GLU A 647 -16.78 -34.16 3.40
C GLU A 647 -15.46 -33.39 3.15
N SER A 648 -14.83 -32.85 4.21
CA SER A 648 -13.76 -31.86 4.11
C SER A 648 -12.45 -32.34 4.74
N VAL A 649 -11.38 -31.58 4.51
CA VAL A 649 -10.05 -31.82 5.09
C VAL A 649 -9.69 -30.64 5.99
N LEU A 650 -9.46 -30.90 7.27
CA LEU A 650 -8.98 -29.95 8.26
C LEU A 650 -7.58 -30.39 8.70
N GLN A 651 -6.55 -29.60 8.42
CA GLN A 651 -5.18 -29.91 8.82
C GLN A 651 -4.58 -28.77 9.63
N GLN A 652 -4.30 -29.02 10.90
CA GLN A 652 -3.65 -28.10 11.82
C GLN A 652 -2.15 -28.28 11.68
N GLY A 653 -1.48 -27.23 11.20
CA GLY A 653 -0.04 -27.25 10.95
C GLY A 653 0.80 -27.17 12.22
N GLU A 654 2.02 -27.71 12.15
CA GLU A 654 3.02 -27.72 13.23
C GLU A 654 3.32 -26.32 13.79
N MET A 655 3.18 -25.27 12.95
CA MET A 655 3.48 -23.89 13.30
C MET A 655 2.31 -23.12 13.92
N THR A 656 1.20 -23.79 14.25
CA THR A 656 0.06 -23.15 14.91
C THR A 656 0.42 -22.61 16.29
N ASP A 657 -0.17 -21.47 16.69
CA ASP A 657 0.10 -20.85 17.99
C ASP A 657 -0.99 -21.10 19.06
N ASN A 658 -2.06 -21.80 18.70
CA ASN A 658 -3.04 -22.33 19.65
C ASN A 658 -3.14 -23.86 19.53
N ILE A 659 -3.46 -24.47 20.67
CA ILE A 659 -3.57 -25.91 20.82
C ILE A 659 -4.87 -26.48 20.25
N ASP A 660 -5.88 -25.62 20.11
CA ASP A 660 -7.21 -25.98 19.64
C ASP A 660 -7.43 -25.73 18.15
N LEU A 661 -8.15 -26.63 17.49
CA LEU A 661 -8.42 -26.60 16.06
C LEU A 661 -9.60 -25.68 15.71
N ILE A 662 -10.68 -25.76 16.49
CA ILE A 662 -11.91 -24.95 16.39
C ILE A 662 -12.18 -24.20 17.69
N SER A 663 -12.59 -22.94 17.63
CA SER A 663 -13.19 -22.23 18.77
C SER A 663 -14.67 -21.95 18.55
N VAL A 664 -15.48 -22.05 19.61
CA VAL A 664 -16.92 -21.80 19.58
C VAL A 664 -17.32 -20.87 20.74
N GLY A 665 -17.82 -19.68 20.40
CA GLY A 665 -18.37 -18.74 21.40
C GLY A 665 -17.34 -18.03 22.27
N THR A 666 -16.10 -17.84 21.79
CA THR A 666 -14.99 -17.36 22.63
C THR A 666 -14.89 -15.83 22.76
N GLU A 667 -15.66 -15.04 22.00
CA GLU A 667 -15.55 -13.57 21.99
C GLU A 667 -16.88 -12.83 22.28
N ALA A 668 -17.62 -13.19 23.34
CA ALA A 668 -18.91 -12.56 23.70
C ALA A 668 -18.92 -11.02 23.59
N LYS A 669 -17.86 -10.35 24.04
CA LYS A 669 -17.71 -8.88 23.94
C LYS A 669 -17.76 -8.37 22.50
N ASN A 670 -17.18 -9.09 21.55
CA ASN A 670 -17.19 -8.74 20.12
C ASN A 670 -18.50 -9.13 19.42
N CYS A 671 -19.40 -9.81 20.13
CA CYS A 671 -20.67 -10.36 19.64
C CYS A 671 -21.89 -9.67 20.29
N GLY A 672 -21.72 -8.48 20.86
CA GLY A 672 -22.82 -7.73 21.48
C GLY A 672 -23.02 -8.00 22.98
N GLY A 673 -22.07 -8.68 23.63
CA GLY A 673 -22.07 -8.96 25.07
C GLY A 673 -22.45 -10.39 25.43
N SER A 674 -22.98 -11.17 24.48
CA SER A 674 -23.31 -12.59 24.64
C SER A 674 -22.95 -13.37 23.37
N VAL A 675 -22.97 -14.70 23.46
CA VAL A 675 -22.79 -15.61 22.32
C VAL A 675 -24.05 -16.43 22.09
N ARG A 676 -24.27 -16.85 20.85
CA ARG A 676 -25.43 -17.65 20.45
C ARG A 676 -25.28 -19.08 20.98
N PRO A 677 -26.37 -19.72 21.42
CA PRO A 677 -26.41 -21.18 21.52
C PRO A 677 -25.92 -21.80 20.21
N SER A 678 -25.17 -22.89 20.33
CA SER A 678 -24.41 -23.42 19.19
C SER A 678 -24.83 -24.85 18.85
N ASN A 679 -25.04 -25.04 17.55
CA ASN A 679 -25.30 -26.33 16.92
C ASN A 679 -24.14 -26.62 15.96
N VAL A 680 -23.29 -27.58 16.32
CA VAL A 680 -22.06 -27.87 15.58
C VAL A 680 -22.08 -29.31 15.07
N SER A 681 -21.88 -29.48 13.76
CA SER A 681 -21.80 -30.78 13.09
C SER A 681 -20.48 -30.90 12.33
N ILE A 682 -19.64 -31.86 12.69
CA ILE A 682 -18.37 -32.17 12.03
C ILE A 682 -18.42 -33.63 11.57
N THR A 683 -18.72 -33.86 10.29
CA THR A 683 -19.04 -35.22 9.80
C THR A 683 -18.25 -35.65 8.56
N ASN A 684 -17.80 -36.90 8.54
CA ASN A 684 -17.07 -37.50 7.41
C ASN A 684 -15.91 -36.62 6.90
N ASN A 685 -15.09 -36.08 7.81
CA ASN A 685 -13.91 -35.28 7.47
C ASN A 685 -12.60 -36.05 7.68
N TRP A 686 -11.54 -35.59 7.02
CA TRP A 686 -10.18 -35.81 7.49
C TRP A 686 -9.78 -34.69 8.46
N ILE A 687 -9.24 -35.05 9.61
CA ILE A 687 -8.82 -34.12 10.65
C ILE A 687 -7.41 -34.50 11.08
N ILE A 688 -6.46 -33.61 10.86
CA ILE A 688 -5.03 -33.93 11.02
C ILE A 688 -4.40 -32.91 11.96
N PHE A 689 -3.81 -33.41 13.04
CA PHE A 689 -3.01 -32.65 13.99
C PHE A 689 -1.53 -32.95 13.71
N ASP A 690 -0.79 -31.96 13.21
CA ASP A 690 0.66 -32.10 12.97
C ASP A 690 1.51 -31.54 14.12
N ARG A 691 0.88 -31.09 15.21
CA ARG A 691 1.59 -30.70 16.43
C ARG A 691 2.11 -31.93 17.16
N ASP A 692 3.33 -31.83 17.69
CA ASP A 692 4.00 -32.90 18.42
C ASP A 692 4.06 -32.66 19.95
N GLU A 693 3.49 -31.55 20.43
CA GLU A 693 3.42 -31.16 21.85
C GLU A 693 4.80 -30.99 22.53
N SER A 694 5.84 -30.84 21.72
CA SER A 694 7.19 -30.56 22.19
C SER A 694 7.25 -29.20 22.89
N LYS A 695 8.19 -29.05 23.84
CA LYS A 695 8.34 -27.79 24.60
C LYS A 695 8.75 -26.61 23.73
N ASP A 696 9.31 -26.89 22.56
CA ASP A 696 9.76 -25.92 21.56
C ASP A 696 8.69 -25.58 20.51
N GLU A 697 7.51 -26.18 20.58
CA GLU A 697 6.41 -25.83 19.67
C GLU A 697 5.94 -24.37 19.86
N PRO A 698 5.38 -23.72 18.81
CA PRO A 698 5.01 -22.29 18.89
C PRO A 698 3.77 -21.96 19.73
N ALA A 699 3.01 -22.95 20.20
CA ALA A 699 1.71 -22.77 20.84
C ALA A 699 1.81 -22.13 22.24
N PHE A 700 0.95 -21.14 22.51
CA PHE A 700 0.82 -20.52 23.83
C PHE A 700 0.08 -21.52 24.74
N ASN A 701 0.81 -22.16 25.65
CA ASN A 701 0.40 -23.33 26.45
C ASN A 701 0.61 -24.68 25.73
N TYR A 702 1.86 -24.99 25.36
CA TYR A 702 2.23 -26.31 24.84
C TYR A 702 1.58 -27.43 25.67
N GLY A 703 1.07 -28.46 24.99
CA GLY A 703 0.21 -29.46 25.62
C GLY A 703 -0.80 -30.08 24.64
N PHE A 704 -1.72 -30.88 25.17
CA PHE A 704 -2.60 -31.77 24.39
C PHE A 704 -3.19 -31.14 23.13
N ASN A 705 -3.25 -31.93 22.07
CA ASN A 705 -4.04 -31.60 20.90
C ASN A 705 -5.52 -31.48 21.29
N ARG A 706 -6.13 -30.35 20.95
CA ARG A 706 -7.50 -30.03 21.34
C ARG A 706 -8.38 -29.82 20.11
N PHE A 707 -9.54 -30.45 20.08
CA PHE A 707 -10.47 -30.25 18.97
C PHE A 707 -11.20 -28.91 19.08
N PHE A 708 -11.80 -28.62 20.24
CA PHE A 708 -12.57 -27.41 20.50
C PHE A 708 -12.00 -26.62 21.68
N THR A 709 -12.06 -25.29 21.61
CA THR A 709 -12.31 -24.48 22.82
C THR A 709 -13.75 -24.02 22.78
N TRP A 710 -14.55 -24.44 23.75
CA TRP A 710 -15.99 -24.20 23.74
C TRP A 710 -16.45 -23.30 24.90
N ARG A 711 -17.18 -22.22 24.58
CA ARG A 711 -17.73 -21.27 25.57
C ARG A 711 -19.18 -20.87 25.33
N ALA A 712 -19.80 -21.38 24.26
CA ALA A 712 -21.21 -21.12 23.97
C ALA A 712 -22.12 -22.14 24.70
N PRO A 713 -23.40 -21.83 24.95
CA PRO A 713 -24.38 -22.86 25.28
C PRO A 713 -24.45 -23.92 24.18
N ILE A 714 -24.38 -25.20 24.54
CA ILE A 714 -24.52 -26.31 23.58
C ILE A 714 -26.01 -26.54 23.32
N GLU A 715 -26.42 -26.38 22.06
CA GLU A 715 -27.75 -26.79 21.60
C GLU A 715 -27.70 -28.20 21.00
N LYS A 716 -26.68 -28.46 20.17
CA LYS A 716 -26.41 -29.78 19.59
C LYS A 716 -24.95 -29.88 19.19
N ILE A 717 -24.35 -31.05 19.41
CA ILE A 717 -23.02 -31.36 18.89
C ILE A 717 -23.03 -32.75 18.26
N VAL A 718 -22.52 -32.85 17.04
CA VAL A 718 -22.37 -34.12 16.30
C VAL A 718 -20.98 -34.15 15.70
N VAL A 719 -20.17 -35.11 16.13
CA VAL A 719 -18.84 -35.35 15.55
C VAL A 719 -18.74 -36.83 15.24
N THR A 720 -18.92 -37.24 13.98
CA THR A 720 -18.98 -38.66 13.61
C THR A 720 -18.49 -38.93 12.19
N GLY A 721 -18.01 -40.14 11.93
CA GLY A 721 -17.49 -40.57 10.63
C GLY A 721 -16.14 -39.95 10.25
N ASN A 722 -15.49 -39.21 11.16
CA ASN A 722 -14.24 -38.53 10.85
C ASN A 722 -13.04 -39.48 10.95
N ARG A 723 -12.01 -39.18 10.17
CA ARG A 723 -10.69 -39.83 10.18
C ARG A 723 -9.71 -38.86 10.84
N ILE A 724 -9.34 -39.15 12.08
CA ILE A 724 -8.55 -38.27 12.93
C ILE A 724 -7.11 -38.81 13.01
N VAL A 725 -6.15 -38.02 12.56
CA VAL A 725 -4.72 -38.32 12.69
C VAL A 725 -4.19 -37.44 13.82
N GLU A 726 -3.77 -38.10 14.90
CA GLU A 726 -3.24 -37.46 16.10
C GLU A 726 -2.14 -38.40 16.63
N SER A 727 -0.88 -37.96 16.54
CA SER A 727 0.28 -38.81 16.78
C SER A 727 0.83 -38.78 18.19
N THR A 728 0.37 -37.85 19.03
CA THR A 728 0.89 -37.71 20.39
C THR A 728 0.24 -38.74 21.33
N GLY A 729 -0.94 -39.25 20.94
CA GLY A 729 -1.76 -40.13 21.77
C GLY A 729 -2.45 -39.37 22.90
N ARG A 730 -2.40 -38.04 22.90
CA ARG A 730 -2.91 -37.18 23.96
C ARG A 730 -3.85 -36.14 23.35
N PHE A 731 -5.10 -36.53 23.22
CA PHE A 731 -6.13 -35.78 22.52
C PHE A 731 -7.30 -35.45 23.44
N GLN A 732 -7.85 -34.24 23.34
CA GLN A 732 -9.03 -33.79 24.05
C GLN A 732 -10.05 -33.17 23.10
N PHE A 733 -11.33 -33.46 23.29
CA PHE A 733 -12.40 -32.75 22.56
C PHE A 733 -12.55 -31.31 23.06
N ASP A 734 -12.51 -31.07 24.37
CA ASP A 734 -12.42 -29.75 25.01
C ASP A 734 -11.54 -29.84 26.27
N GLY A 735 -10.98 -28.71 26.71
CA GLY A 735 -10.07 -28.66 27.86
C GLY A 735 -10.73 -28.43 29.22
N GLU A 736 -12.04 -28.18 29.25
CA GLU A 736 -12.82 -27.85 30.44
C GLU A 736 -14.06 -28.76 30.56
N ASP A 737 -14.06 -29.91 29.86
CA ASP A 737 -15.11 -30.94 29.85
C ASP A 737 -16.53 -30.43 29.51
N HIS A 738 -16.65 -29.29 28.82
CA HIS A 738 -17.94 -28.80 28.35
C HIS A 738 -18.51 -29.67 27.23
N VAL A 739 -17.63 -30.28 26.44
CA VAL A 739 -17.97 -31.13 25.31
C VAL A 739 -17.84 -32.60 25.75
N PRO A 740 -18.87 -33.44 25.54
CA PRO A 740 -18.80 -34.86 25.89
C PRO A 740 -17.71 -35.58 25.07
N ASP A 741 -17.35 -36.79 25.49
CA ASP A 741 -16.53 -37.66 24.64
C ASP A 741 -17.31 -38.02 23.37
N LEU A 742 -16.70 -37.74 22.22
CA LEU A 742 -17.25 -38.00 20.89
C LEU A 742 -16.35 -38.98 20.13
N SER A 743 -15.61 -39.84 20.83
CA SER A 743 -14.74 -40.85 20.23
C SER A 743 -15.53 -41.88 19.42
N ASP A 744 -16.72 -42.25 19.88
CA ASP A 744 -17.62 -43.20 19.21
C ASP A 744 -18.02 -42.75 17.79
N GLY A 745 -17.76 -43.61 16.81
CA GLY A 745 -18.05 -43.36 15.39
C GLY A 745 -16.97 -42.56 14.65
N ASN A 746 -15.85 -42.21 15.29
CA ASN A 746 -14.67 -41.65 14.64
C ASN A 746 -13.53 -42.67 14.58
N ARG A 747 -12.68 -42.57 13.56
CA ARG A 747 -11.52 -43.44 13.38
C ARG A 747 -10.23 -42.67 13.66
N PHE A 748 -9.51 -43.08 14.69
CA PHE A 748 -8.22 -42.50 15.08
C PHE A 748 -7.04 -43.25 14.47
N TYR A 749 -6.01 -42.51 14.09
CA TYR A 749 -4.75 -43.03 13.58
C TYR A 749 -3.59 -42.40 14.37
N SER A 750 -2.69 -43.24 14.87
CA SER A 750 -1.52 -42.83 15.66
C SER A 750 -0.41 -42.17 14.84
N SER A 751 -0.55 -42.09 13.52
CA SER A 751 0.37 -41.37 12.63
C SER A 751 -0.22 -41.19 11.25
N ARG A 752 0.33 -40.24 10.48
CA ARG A 752 0.06 -40.10 9.04
C ARG A 752 0.28 -41.41 8.28
N LYS A 753 1.38 -42.12 8.56
CA LYS A 753 1.70 -43.41 7.93
C LYS A 753 0.63 -44.47 8.22
N ALA A 754 0.14 -44.55 9.46
CA ALA A 754 -0.94 -45.47 9.83
C ALA A 754 -2.26 -45.15 9.10
N ALA A 755 -2.46 -43.88 8.75
CA ALA A 755 -3.57 -43.40 7.93
C ALA A 755 -3.35 -43.57 6.41
N GLY A 756 -2.21 -44.10 5.97
CA GLY A 756 -1.86 -44.22 4.55
C GLY A 756 -1.42 -42.91 3.89
N LEU A 757 -0.99 -41.93 4.67
CA LEU A 757 -0.57 -40.60 4.20
C LEU A 757 0.95 -40.44 4.28
N GLY A 758 1.53 -39.75 3.29
CA GLY A 758 2.90 -39.25 3.36
C GLY A 758 3.08 -38.12 4.39
N PRO A 759 4.33 -37.76 4.75
CA PRO A 759 4.62 -36.79 5.83
C PRO A 759 3.93 -35.43 5.67
N ASN A 760 3.89 -34.89 4.44
CA ASN A 760 3.27 -33.58 4.14
C ASN A 760 2.06 -33.70 3.19
N GLN A 761 1.56 -34.92 2.99
CA GLN A 761 0.47 -35.17 2.05
C GLN A 761 -0.87 -34.74 2.68
N LEU A 762 -1.64 -33.92 1.97
CA LEU A 762 -3.06 -33.77 2.28
C LEU A 762 -3.82 -34.94 1.64
N PRO A 763 -4.76 -35.58 2.35
CA PRO A 763 -5.61 -36.61 1.78
C PRO A 763 -6.51 -36.00 0.69
N ASP A 764 -6.98 -36.87 -0.21
CA ASP A 764 -8.10 -36.50 -1.07
C ASP A 764 -9.35 -36.22 -0.21
N ARG A 765 -10.20 -35.34 -0.72
CA ARG A 765 -11.47 -35.03 -0.07
C ARG A 765 -12.34 -36.30 -0.02
N PRO A 766 -12.99 -36.60 1.12
CA PRO A 766 -13.86 -37.76 1.25
C PRO A 766 -14.89 -37.83 0.12
N SER A 767 -15.05 -39.00 -0.49
CA SER A 767 -16.17 -39.26 -1.38
C SER A 767 -17.46 -39.38 -0.57
N ARG A 768 -18.58 -38.97 -1.18
CA ARG A 768 -19.93 -39.21 -0.66
C ARG A 768 -20.24 -40.67 -0.45
#